data_AF-A0A928T7W7-F1
#
_entry.id   AF-A0A928T7W7-F1
#
_cell.length_a   1.000
_cell.length_b   1.000
_cell.length_c   1.000
_cell.angle_alpha   90.00
_cell.angle_beta   90.00
_cell.angle_gamma   90.00
#
_symmetry.space_group_name_H-M   'P 1'
#
loop_
_entity.id
_entity.type
_entity.pdbx_description
1 polymer ?
#
loop_
_entity_poly.entity_id
_entity_poly.type
_entity_poly.pdbx_seq_one_letter_code
_entity_poly.pdbx_strand_id
1 'polypeptide(L)'
;MPIPTIIFEDGQEMVFSGSERITIGRAEDNNVIVDDPDISTHHGEIILHPDGGAEVRDRGSRTGTFVNDQRVQSQLLRHGDHLSFGPLQAVFRVKNPAPSTGTTRIPLRSDSAQREAQSALDLLKTRHAEQETALKQITLEHEEARARLESATVEAGKAQARAQTLNIEADAEQARLDQLHAACSEAEKRLAALTGDEEKARASLKELSDRLSETGARLSALNEEEKQTRTRLDSLKADENAARTRLEQIRADTAMETGCLEEARVEWSRMETRLRESQAEITQSESLAREAADSLAVLQKAITKTEEAIGVLSAQHDAKAAALDELTRTEAAVQARIEAARRELEEIEARLAEKQALEARQQDEAARSIAARLRESQDALDTLEAQRVEKAAELEKIITEAEAARLRLEDLEMRGLEAEERLQQTEAGEQQRRQEAESALSSLESGIRTKTDELDRLQQQLADAQTSLQQAEAGHAGLQALSEEHSRLETALREIRHQTTTAEEQLASTRRALEEEKERLSEVCVQVSEAQPDLVVSMVEKQEGATHTIQPKASRTTITLRLLALLLPLGVLALAWWSSEQSRRMRTLRSEGVVAMLAAEKPALHPYAPRTEAERQIIDLVHEPLMRVGADGALQPALAELWRWSQDVTCWFADEATARQAQERLQAQIGASNRWAEWRLGTVRLVGNSLVLNFTDPTHAGTPQALEVIADLRPLPVAFWRIETAGSLKSAAEKFLATSALAQQARRVWFDRDHAFEIVTVGPAQRLLDELRDFIAAETRSEVGMRLMGEVGALSEPALDLDMRQGQTWHDGTPVTARDVKTTIEQVNRRPWLLPNREALRHIQAMEIENGGNRLRVVFRSRYGPALCGWAGLPVLPASWWQTHEREDDSIFTTAPPPGAGAFRMAHLDARTLSLTPVAATPDSPRFLFHFNATPLMTEIGLGTKTTHLVWPAPATDNRHDLRACLTPPHRRLVVLWNTQSALLADARTRAAFASATDPSAIIAALPGRHTISDESLFPPGMWLHTRAPRTAFSPEKARETLAEAGWLPGVDGIARHSGRKLAFSLLLVTTDPVNAKTAELLAAQWRALGAEITLEAFDSADGLARRLTERRFDAALVEQRFEVSWDQLPWWHSSQARPGGTNFSGIQDPQTDLLLEALAAEFEPAAAGERVRQLEARLLPLHAMLPLFHTVDHAAVSASLVGEQPRASWTLRQLAFKPRSPARTPAALELKLPEE
;
A
#
# COMPACT_ATOMS: atom_id res chain seq x y z
N MET A 1 -43.42 24.14 13.26
CA MET A 1 -42.18 24.48 14.01
C MET A 1 -42.25 23.77 15.34
N PRO A 2 -41.13 23.27 15.88
CA PRO A 2 -41.13 22.69 17.21
C PRO A 2 -41.44 23.80 18.22
N ILE A 3 -42.50 23.62 18.99
CA ILE A 3 -43.01 24.58 19.96
C ILE A 3 -42.17 24.46 21.24
N PRO A 4 -41.42 25.50 21.66
CA PRO A 4 -40.75 25.50 22.94
C PRO A 4 -41.76 25.42 24.10
N THR A 5 -41.40 24.66 25.12
CA THR A 5 -42.25 24.37 26.28
C THR A 5 -41.36 24.24 27.50
N ILE A 6 -41.66 25.00 28.55
CA ILE A 6 -40.99 24.85 29.84
C ILE A 6 -41.87 24.00 30.74
N ILE A 7 -41.26 23.05 31.45
CA ILE A 7 -41.95 22.18 32.41
C ILE A 7 -41.37 22.48 33.79
N PHE A 8 -42.19 23.01 34.70
CA PHE A 8 -41.81 23.29 36.08
C PHE A 8 -41.89 22.03 36.95
N GLU A 9 -41.24 22.02 38.12
CA GLU A 9 -41.20 20.85 39.03
C GLU A 9 -42.59 20.38 39.51
N ASP A 10 -43.59 21.26 39.55
CA ASP A 10 -44.98 20.90 39.91
C ASP A 10 -45.74 20.19 38.77
N GLY A 11 -45.11 20.06 37.59
CA GLY A 11 -45.67 19.43 36.40
C GLY A 11 -46.43 20.38 35.47
N GLN A 12 -46.48 21.69 35.74
CA GLN A 12 -47.09 22.64 34.81
C GLN A 12 -46.23 22.79 33.54
N GLU A 13 -46.82 22.51 32.38
CA GLU A 13 -46.23 22.79 31.06
C GLU A 13 -46.65 24.19 30.57
N MET A 14 -45.69 25.11 30.46
CA MET A 14 -45.87 26.41 29.83
C MET A 14 -45.45 26.33 28.36
N VAL A 15 -46.44 26.22 27.48
CA VAL A 15 -46.30 26.12 26.03
C VAL A 15 -46.31 27.51 25.41
N PHE A 16 -45.28 27.88 24.66
CA PHE A 16 -45.14 29.23 24.08
C PHE A 16 -45.81 29.30 22.70
N SER A 17 -46.41 30.44 22.35
CA SER A 17 -47.27 30.59 21.16
C SER A 17 -46.89 31.76 20.24
N GLY A 18 -45.61 32.11 20.17
CA GLY A 18 -45.09 33.09 19.22
C GLY A 18 -43.64 33.49 19.51
N SER A 19 -43.20 34.62 18.95
CA SER A 19 -41.97 35.31 19.36
C SER A 19 -42.21 36.08 20.67
N GLU A 20 -42.41 35.33 21.76
CA GLU A 20 -42.80 35.86 23.06
C GLU A 20 -41.60 36.02 24.01
N ARG A 21 -41.70 37.02 24.90
CA ARG A 21 -40.79 37.25 26.03
C ARG A 21 -41.57 36.96 27.30
N ILE A 22 -41.17 35.94 28.04
CA ILE A 22 -41.79 35.54 29.31
C ILE A 22 -40.91 36.05 30.45
N THR A 23 -41.44 36.96 31.27
CA THR A 23 -40.78 37.44 32.50
C THR A 23 -41.14 36.56 33.69
N ILE A 24 -40.17 36.37 34.59
CA ILE A 24 -40.28 35.51 35.79
C ILE A 24 -39.88 36.36 37.00
N GLY A 25 -40.73 36.42 38.02
CA GLY A 25 -40.47 37.23 39.22
C GLY A 25 -41.62 37.22 40.21
N ARG A 26 -41.47 37.96 41.32
CA ARG A 26 -42.47 38.04 42.40
C ARG A 26 -43.51 39.16 42.24
N ALA A 27 -43.32 40.10 41.31
CA ALA A 27 -44.31 41.15 41.06
C ALA A 27 -45.44 40.66 40.14
N GLU A 28 -46.65 41.17 40.34
CA GLU A 28 -47.87 40.74 39.62
C GLU A 28 -47.87 41.08 38.11
N ASP A 29 -46.90 41.86 37.63
CA ASP A 29 -46.69 42.21 36.22
C ASP A 29 -45.75 41.23 35.47
N ASN A 30 -45.31 40.15 36.11
CA ASN A 30 -44.56 39.07 35.45
C ASN A 30 -45.49 38.06 34.76
N ASN A 31 -45.02 37.42 33.70
CA ASN A 31 -45.75 36.32 33.06
C ASN A 31 -45.78 35.06 33.94
N VAL A 32 -44.71 34.81 34.70
CA VAL A 32 -44.63 33.77 35.74
C VAL A 32 -44.43 34.46 37.08
N ILE A 33 -45.52 34.55 37.84
CA ILE A 33 -45.53 35.14 39.19
C ILE A 33 -45.18 34.03 40.18
N VAL A 34 -44.13 34.20 40.98
CA VAL A 34 -43.75 33.25 42.04
C VAL A 34 -43.56 33.99 43.36
N ASP A 35 -44.45 33.73 44.32
CA ASP A 35 -44.44 34.36 45.65
C ASP A 35 -43.46 33.66 46.60
N ASP A 36 -42.17 33.78 46.29
CA ASP A 36 -41.06 33.31 47.13
C ASP A 36 -40.10 34.48 47.47
N PRO A 37 -39.69 34.66 48.74
CA PRO A 37 -38.84 35.78 49.14
C PRO A 37 -37.42 35.76 48.52
N ASP A 38 -36.91 34.60 48.10
CA ASP A 38 -35.66 34.41 47.38
C ASP A 38 -35.78 34.57 45.86
N ILE A 39 -36.99 34.85 45.36
CA ILE A 39 -37.25 35.34 44.00
C ILE A 39 -37.40 36.86 44.00
N SER A 40 -36.69 37.50 43.06
CA SER A 40 -36.68 38.96 42.91
C SER A 40 -37.97 39.45 42.22
N THR A 41 -38.38 40.70 42.44
CA THR A 41 -39.62 41.26 41.85
C THR A 41 -39.69 41.10 40.34
N HIS A 42 -38.55 41.27 39.65
CA HIS A 42 -38.34 40.86 38.26
C HIS A 42 -37.00 40.12 38.23
N HIS A 43 -37.03 38.79 38.27
CA HIS A 43 -35.84 37.96 38.51
C HIS A 43 -35.10 37.64 37.20
N GLY A 44 -35.82 37.11 36.23
CA GLY A 44 -35.27 36.68 34.96
C GLY A 44 -36.31 36.75 33.85
N GLU A 45 -35.89 36.45 32.64
CA GLU A 45 -36.78 36.37 31.50
C GLU A 45 -36.26 35.38 30.46
N ILE A 46 -37.18 34.82 29.69
CA ILE A 46 -36.89 33.90 28.59
C ILE A 46 -37.46 34.50 27.31
N ILE A 47 -36.57 34.69 26.34
CA ILE A 47 -36.82 35.37 25.07
C ILE A 47 -36.81 34.32 23.97
N LEU A 48 -37.90 34.20 23.21
CA LEU A 48 -37.91 33.43 21.99
C LEU A 48 -37.46 34.28 20.80
N HIS A 49 -36.41 33.82 20.12
CA HIS A 49 -35.89 34.46 18.93
C HIS A 49 -36.70 34.03 17.69
N PRO A 50 -36.88 34.91 16.67
CA PRO A 50 -37.66 34.59 15.47
C PRO A 50 -37.12 33.45 14.61
N ASP A 51 -35.89 32.97 14.86
CA ASP A 51 -35.28 31.81 14.22
C ASP A 51 -35.62 30.47 14.91
N GLY A 52 -36.40 30.50 15.99
CA GLY A 52 -36.78 29.33 16.79
C GLY A 52 -35.82 29.02 17.94
N GLY A 53 -34.76 29.81 18.15
CA GLY A 53 -33.94 29.76 19.35
C GLY A 53 -34.68 30.30 20.59
N ALA A 54 -34.27 29.87 21.77
CA ALA A 54 -34.72 30.43 23.05
C ALA A 54 -33.50 30.88 23.86
N GLU A 55 -33.62 31.95 24.63
CA GLU A 55 -32.53 32.49 25.44
C GLU A 55 -33.05 32.89 26.82
N VAL A 56 -32.38 32.44 27.89
CA VAL A 56 -32.66 32.93 29.25
C VAL A 56 -31.72 34.08 29.60
N ARG A 57 -32.25 35.09 30.30
CA ARG A 57 -31.50 36.22 30.83
C ARG A 57 -31.83 36.48 32.29
N ASP A 58 -30.80 36.79 33.08
CA ASP A 58 -30.96 37.28 34.45
C ASP A 58 -31.18 38.80 34.42
N ARG A 59 -32.12 39.32 35.21
CA ARG A 59 -32.44 40.76 35.23
C ARG A 59 -31.72 41.54 36.34
N GLY A 60 -30.63 41.00 36.88
CA GLY A 60 -29.93 41.53 38.06
C GLY A 60 -30.53 40.99 39.35
N SER A 61 -30.90 39.71 39.37
CA SER A 61 -31.58 39.08 40.51
C SER A 61 -30.66 38.93 41.74
N ARG A 62 -31.27 38.98 42.93
CA ARG A 62 -30.56 38.84 44.21
C ARG A 62 -29.84 37.49 44.35
N THR A 63 -30.47 36.43 43.86
CA THR A 63 -30.05 35.02 44.04
C THR A 63 -29.38 34.44 42.80
N GLY A 64 -29.76 34.88 41.61
CA GLY A 64 -29.20 34.45 40.33
C GLY A 64 -30.12 33.52 39.55
N THR A 65 -30.02 33.62 38.23
CA THR A 65 -30.53 32.64 37.27
C THR A 65 -29.42 31.64 36.92
N PHE A 66 -29.77 30.37 36.81
CA PHE A 66 -28.85 29.27 36.53
C PHE A 66 -29.35 28.41 35.37
N VAL A 67 -28.42 27.87 34.58
CA VAL A 67 -28.66 26.86 33.54
C VAL A 67 -27.70 25.70 33.78
N ASN A 68 -28.22 24.48 33.92
CA ASN A 68 -27.44 23.27 34.21
C ASN A 68 -26.42 23.51 35.37
N ASP A 69 -26.93 24.01 36.50
CA ASP A 69 -26.19 24.41 37.72
C ASP A 69 -25.16 25.55 37.57
N GLN A 70 -24.98 26.15 36.40
CA GLN A 70 -24.08 27.30 36.18
C GLN A 70 -24.85 28.63 36.20
N ARG A 71 -24.37 29.62 36.96
CA ARG A 71 -25.01 30.95 37.03
C ARG A 71 -24.76 31.73 35.73
N VAL A 72 -25.83 32.25 35.13
CA VAL A 72 -25.78 32.97 33.84
C VAL A 72 -26.28 34.41 33.94
N GLN A 73 -25.85 35.26 33.01
CA GLN A 73 -26.50 36.55 32.71
C GLN A 73 -27.31 36.49 31.41
N SER A 74 -26.84 35.74 30.42
CA SER A 74 -27.52 35.44 29.16
C SER A 74 -27.02 34.09 28.64
N GLN A 75 -27.92 33.18 28.27
CA GLN A 75 -27.55 31.91 27.64
C GLN A 75 -28.65 31.39 26.70
N LEU A 76 -28.26 30.96 25.51
CA LEU A 76 -29.15 30.29 24.56
C LEU A 76 -29.45 28.86 25.04
N LEU A 77 -30.74 28.55 25.17
CA LEU A 77 -31.26 27.28 25.68
C LEU A 77 -31.36 26.22 24.59
N ARG A 78 -31.15 24.97 24.99
CA ARG A 78 -31.22 23.75 24.16
C ARG A 78 -32.24 22.78 24.75
N HIS A 79 -32.79 21.91 23.90
CA HIS A 79 -33.75 20.89 24.34
C HIS A 79 -33.10 20.00 25.41
N GLY A 80 -33.66 19.99 26.62
CA GLY A 80 -33.17 19.25 27.77
C GLY A 80 -32.47 20.09 28.84
N ASP A 81 -32.20 21.38 28.61
CA ASP A 81 -31.55 22.23 29.60
C ASP A 81 -32.42 22.43 30.86
N HIS A 82 -31.80 22.29 32.02
CA HIS A 82 -32.38 22.57 33.34
C HIS A 82 -32.16 24.05 33.69
N LEU A 83 -33.21 24.71 34.21
CA LEU A 83 -33.24 26.11 34.57
C LEU A 83 -33.53 26.25 36.07
N SER A 84 -32.88 27.20 36.74
CA SER A 84 -33.21 27.59 38.12
C SER A 84 -33.26 29.11 38.28
N PHE A 85 -34.28 29.60 38.97
CA PHE A 85 -34.48 31.01 39.34
C PHE A 85 -34.67 31.07 40.86
N GLY A 86 -33.57 31.00 41.62
CA GLY A 86 -33.65 30.71 43.05
C GLY A 86 -34.26 29.31 43.28
N PRO A 87 -35.26 29.14 44.17
CA PRO A 87 -35.87 27.84 44.45
C PRO A 87 -36.74 27.29 43.32
N LEU A 88 -37.16 28.10 42.33
CA LEU A 88 -37.94 27.63 41.18
C LEU A 88 -37.03 26.85 40.21
N GLN A 89 -37.30 25.56 40.00
CA GLN A 89 -36.66 24.77 38.93
C GLN A 89 -37.62 24.43 37.78
N ALA A 90 -37.05 24.30 36.58
CA ALA A 90 -37.76 23.91 35.37
C ALA A 90 -36.86 23.23 34.34
N VAL A 91 -37.45 22.60 33.32
CA VAL A 91 -36.72 22.00 32.17
C VAL A 91 -37.27 22.54 30.85
N PHE A 92 -36.38 22.99 29.96
CA PHE A 92 -36.72 23.47 28.63
C PHE A 92 -36.81 22.31 27.63
N ARG A 93 -37.94 22.18 26.94
CA ARG A 93 -38.19 21.19 25.88
C ARG A 93 -38.79 21.86 24.64
N VAL A 94 -38.88 21.11 23.55
CA VAL A 94 -39.45 21.59 22.27
C VAL A 94 -40.26 20.47 21.61
N LYS A 95 -41.57 20.67 21.38
CA LYS A 95 -42.54 19.65 20.88
C LYS A 95 -43.02 19.98 19.46
N ASN A 96 -42.94 19.06 18.50
CA ASN A 96 -43.26 19.36 17.09
C ASN A 96 -44.72 18.99 16.71
N PRO A 97 -45.55 19.94 16.20
CA PRO A 97 -46.92 19.69 15.76
C PRO A 97 -47.01 19.28 14.28
N ALA A 98 -48.15 18.67 13.92
CA ALA A 98 -48.51 18.29 12.55
C ALA A 98 -48.77 19.51 11.63
N PRO A 99 -48.74 19.37 10.28
CA PRO A 99 -48.59 20.50 9.38
C PRO A 99 -49.89 21.27 9.09
N SER A 100 -49.77 22.59 9.02
CA SER A 100 -50.74 23.48 8.35
C SER A 100 -50.00 24.62 7.63
N THR A 101 -50.65 25.22 6.64
CA THR A 101 -50.01 26.08 5.63
C THR A 101 -50.00 27.57 5.98
N GLY A 102 -48.83 28.21 5.92
CA GLY A 102 -48.69 29.67 6.03
C GLY A 102 -47.35 30.15 5.49
N THR A 103 -47.35 30.85 4.35
CA THR A 103 -46.10 31.30 3.71
C THR A 103 -45.62 32.63 4.29
N THR A 104 -44.48 32.60 5.00
CA THR A 104 -43.71 33.80 5.37
C THR A 104 -42.24 33.56 5.04
N ARG A 105 -41.64 34.42 4.21
CA ARG A 105 -40.20 34.37 3.91
C ARG A 105 -39.40 34.96 5.07
N ILE A 106 -38.44 34.21 5.59
CA ILE A 106 -37.38 34.68 6.48
C ILE A 106 -36.07 34.65 5.67
N PRO A 107 -35.18 35.67 5.75
CA PRO A 107 -33.92 35.67 5.01
C PRO A 107 -32.97 34.55 5.49
N LEU A 108 -32.20 33.97 4.56
CA LEU A 108 -31.15 33.00 4.90
C LEU A 108 -29.96 33.70 5.59
N ARG A 109 -29.41 33.07 6.64
CA ARG A 109 -28.18 33.52 7.33
C ARG A 109 -26.93 33.54 6.42
N SER A 110 -26.97 32.89 5.26
CA SER A 110 -25.86 32.88 4.29
C SER A 110 -25.56 34.26 3.71
N ASP A 111 -26.57 35.09 3.46
CA ASP A 111 -26.42 36.34 2.72
C ASP A 111 -25.66 37.43 3.51
N SER A 112 -25.64 37.37 4.86
CA SER A 112 -24.74 38.21 5.67
C SER A 112 -23.31 37.65 5.72
N ALA A 113 -23.17 36.34 5.99
CA ALA A 113 -21.86 35.69 6.09
C ALA A 113 -21.07 35.76 4.77
N GLN A 114 -21.75 35.61 3.63
CA GLN A 114 -21.15 35.72 2.29
C GLN A 114 -20.69 37.16 1.99
N ARG A 115 -21.39 38.19 2.48
CA ARG A 115 -20.98 39.59 2.34
C ARG A 115 -19.79 39.94 3.24
N GLU A 116 -19.75 39.39 4.46
CA GLU A 116 -18.60 39.53 5.36
C GLU A 116 -17.36 38.83 4.80
N ALA A 117 -17.49 37.61 4.29
CA ALA A 117 -16.42 36.87 3.62
C ALA A 117 -15.93 37.57 2.33
N GLN A 118 -16.84 38.10 1.52
CA GLN A 118 -16.51 38.88 0.32
C GLN A 118 -15.75 40.18 0.68
N SER A 119 -16.22 40.90 1.70
CA SER A 119 -15.57 42.13 2.20
C SER A 119 -14.15 41.85 2.72
N ALA A 120 -13.97 40.76 3.46
CA ALA A 120 -12.65 40.31 3.92
C ALA A 120 -11.73 39.91 2.76
N LEU A 121 -12.26 39.22 1.74
CA LEU A 121 -11.52 38.84 0.54
C LEU A 121 -11.08 40.07 -0.28
N ASP A 122 -11.92 41.10 -0.40
CA ASP A 122 -11.59 42.32 -1.13
C ASP A 122 -10.59 43.22 -0.37
N LEU A 123 -10.60 43.18 0.98
CA LEU A 123 -9.53 43.75 1.80
C LEU A 123 -8.18 43.03 1.58
N LEU A 124 -8.18 41.69 1.49
CA LEU A 124 -6.97 40.90 1.22
C LEU A 124 -6.41 41.16 -0.19
N LYS A 125 -7.26 41.28 -1.22
CA LYS A 125 -6.85 41.70 -2.57
C LYS A 125 -6.16 43.07 -2.56
N THR A 126 -6.68 44.01 -1.77
CA THR A 126 -6.11 45.36 -1.64
C THR A 126 -4.69 45.29 -1.07
N ARG A 127 -4.49 44.56 0.04
CA ARG A 127 -3.17 44.35 0.64
C ARG A 127 -2.18 43.65 -0.31
N HIS A 128 -2.63 42.62 -1.02
CA HIS A 128 -1.80 41.94 -2.01
C HIS A 128 -1.36 42.90 -3.14
N ALA A 129 -2.25 43.78 -3.62
CA ALA A 129 -1.90 44.78 -4.63
C ALA A 129 -0.94 45.86 -4.10
N GLU A 130 -1.04 46.24 -2.83
CA GLU A 130 -0.09 47.13 -2.15
C GLU A 130 1.31 46.48 -2.06
N GLN A 131 1.40 45.24 -1.59
CA GLN A 131 2.66 44.48 -1.50
C GLN A 131 3.29 44.21 -2.89
N GLU A 132 2.48 43.82 -3.88
CA GLU A 132 2.96 43.63 -5.26
C GLU A 132 3.49 44.94 -5.87
N THR A 133 2.98 46.10 -5.42
CA THR A 133 3.48 47.42 -5.81
C THR A 133 4.78 47.77 -5.09
N ALA A 134 4.89 47.48 -3.79
CA ALA A 134 6.13 47.64 -3.02
C ALA A 134 7.27 46.78 -3.61
N LEU A 135 7.00 45.51 -3.92
CA LEU A 135 7.98 44.60 -4.51
C LEU A 135 8.47 45.07 -5.90
N LYS A 136 7.62 45.68 -6.72
CA LYS A 136 8.02 46.31 -7.99
C LYS A 136 8.95 47.51 -7.77
N GLN A 137 8.70 48.34 -6.76
CA GLN A 137 9.57 49.46 -6.40
C GLN A 137 10.95 48.96 -5.91
N ILE A 138 10.98 47.94 -5.05
CA ILE A 138 12.23 47.32 -4.58
C ILE A 138 13.00 46.65 -5.73
N THR A 139 12.30 46.04 -6.70
CA THR A 139 12.92 45.48 -7.91
C THR A 139 13.63 46.55 -8.74
N LEU A 140 13.00 47.72 -8.93
CA LEU A 140 13.60 48.84 -9.65
C LEU A 140 14.86 49.38 -8.91
N GLU A 141 14.80 49.51 -7.58
CA GLU A 141 15.97 49.91 -6.79
C GLU A 141 17.11 48.88 -6.85
N HIS A 142 16.79 47.58 -6.93
CA HIS A 142 17.78 46.52 -7.11
C HIS A 142 18.46 46.61 -8.49
N GLU A 143 17.72 46.91 -9.56
CA GLU A 143 18.28 47.13 -10.90
C GLU A 143 19.18 48.37 -10.96
N GLU A 144 18.76 49.49 -10.37
CA GLU A 144 19.60 50.69 -10.24
C GLU A 144 20.88 50.44 -9.43
N ALA A 145 20.77 49.79 -8.26
CA ALA A 145 21.91 49.47 -7.42
C ALA A 145 22.90 48.53 -8.12
N ARG A 146 22.39 47.55 -8.88
CA ARG A 146 23.19 46.64 -9.69
C ARG A 146 23.94 47.36 -10.81
N ALA A 147 23.27 48.25 -11.55
CA ALA A 147 23.89 49.02 -12.63
C ALA A 147 25.02 49.94 -12.10
N ARG A 148 24.82 50.55 -10.92
CA ARG A 148 25.86 51.36 -10.24
C ARG A 148 27.06 50.51 -9.82
N LEU A 149 26.82 49.33 -9.23
CA LEU A 149 27.89 48.39 -8.87
C LEU A 149 28.70 47.93 -10.09
N GLU A 150 28.03 47.54 -11.18
CA GLU A 150 28.68 47.11 -12.42
C GLU A 150 29.54 48.22 -13.04
N SER A 151 29.04 49.46 -13.07
CA SER A 151 29.81 50.62 -13.52
C SER A 151 31.04 50.89 -12.63
N ALA A 152 30.89 50.84 -11.30
CA ALA A 152 31.98 51.04 -10.36
C ALA A 152 33.08 49.97 -10.50
N THR A 153 32.71 48.69 -10.58
CA THR A 153 33.66 47.58 -10.78
C THR A 153 34.41 47.72 -12.11
N VAL A 154 33.75 48.14 -13.18
CA VAL A 154 34.39 48.36 -14.50
C VAL A 154 35.37 49.54 -14.48
N GLU A 155 35.05 50.64 -13.78
CA GLU A 155 36.01 51.74 -13.62
C GLU A 155 37.18 51.39 -12.68
N ALA A 156 36.92 50.71 -11.56
CA ALA A 156 37.96 50.22 -10.66
C ALA A 156 38.92 49.26 -11.38
N GLY A 157 38.40 48.34 -12.21
CA GLY A 157 39.22 47.45 -13.04
C GLY A 157 40.13 48.20 -14.03
N LYS A 158 39.61 49.23 -14.70
CA LYS A 158 40.39 50.09 -15.61
C LYS A 158 41.48 50.88 -14.87
N ALA A 159 41.14 51.47 -13.72
CA ALA A 159 42.09 52.21 -12.89
C ALA A 159 43.20 51.29 -12.34
N GLN A 160 42.85 50.06 -11.92
CA GLN A 160 43.83 49.07 -11.46
C GLN A 160 44.77 48.64 -12.58
N ALA A 161 44.27 48.40 -13.80
CA ALA A 161 45.12 48.06 -14.94
C ALA A 161 46.07 49.21 -15.33
N ARG A 162 45.62 50.48 -15.30
CA ARG A 162 46.51 51.63 -15.56
C ARG A 162 47.55 51.80 -14.45
N ALA A 163 47.18 51.64 -13.18
CA ALA A 163 48.13 51.70 -12.06
C ALA A 163 49.21 50.60 -12.17
N GLN A 164 48.83 49.36 -12.50
CA GLN A 164 49.78 48.27 -12.75
C GLN A 164 50.71 48.58 -13.95
N THR A 165 50.16 49.15 -15.02
CA THR A 165 50.95 49.57 -16.20
C THR A 165 51.96 50.65 -15.84
N LEU A 166 51.53 51.68 -15.09
CA LEU A 166 52.38 52.78 -14.63
C LEU A 166 53.49 52.31 -13.68
N ASN A 167 53.21 51.37 -12.78
CA ASN A 167 54.23 50.76 -11.92
C ASN A 167 55.31 50.06 -12.76
N ILE A 168 54.92 49.31 -13.80
CA ILE A 168 55.87 48.62 -14.71
C ILE A 168 56.65 49.64 -15.56
N GLU A 169 56.02 50.72 -16.02
CA GLU A 169 56.67 51.83 -16.73
C GLU A 169 57.70 52.54 -15.82
N ALA A 170 57.37 52.77 -14.54
CA ALA A 170 58.24 53.36 -13.54
C ALA A 170 59.42 52.44 -13.15
N ASP A 171 59.18 51.15 -12.88
CA ASP A 171 60.24 50.16 -12.60
C ASP A 171 61.25 50.09 -13.76
N ALA A 172 60.77 50.16 -15.00
CA ALA A 172 61.61 50.15 -16.20
C ALA A 172 62.44 51.44 -16.36
N GLU A 173 61.91 52.61 -16.04
CA GLU A 173 62.68 53.87 -16.06
C GLU A 173 63.63 54.01 -14.86
N GLN A 174 63.29 53.48 -13.68
CA GLN A 174 64.22 53.35 -12.54
C GLN A 174 65.42 52.48 -12.92
N ALA A 175 65.19 51.31 -13.54
CA ALA A 175 66.27 50.46 -14.04
C ALA A 175 67.14 51.13 -15.13
N ARG A 176 66.56 52.02 -15.95
CA ARG A 176 67.33 52.86 -16.90
C ARG A 176 68.14 53.93 -16.19
N LEU A 177 67.58 54.58 -15.17
CA LEU A 177 68.25 55.59 -14.36
C LEU A 177 69.47 55.00 -13.64
N ASP A 178 69.36 53.80 -13.07
CA ASP A 178 70.46 53.11 -12.39
C ASP A 178 71.57 52.67 -13.37
N GLN A 179 71.20 52.23 -14.57
CA GLN A 179 72.18 51.97 -15.65
C GLN A 179 72.90 53.24 -16.09
N LEU A 180 72.21 54.38 -16.18
CA LEU A 180 72.82 55.68 -16.49
C LEU A 180 73.71 56.19 -15.35
N HIS A 181 73.33 56.03 -14.08
CA HIS A 181 74.19 56.33 -12.94
C HIS A 181 75.48 55.51 -12.98
N ALA A 182 75.38 54.20 -13.22
CA ALA A 182 76.54 53.33 -13.37
C ALA A 182 77.44 53.74 -14.55
N ALA A 183 76.85 54.08 -15.69
CA ALA A 183 77.57 54.56 -16.87
C ALA A 183 78.27 55.91 -16.64
N CYS A 184 77.62 56.85 -15.92
CA CYS A 184 78.24 58.13 -15.52
C CYS A 184 79.45 57.89 -14.61
N SER A 185 79.29 57.10 -13.54
CA SER A 185 80.38 56.80 -12.59
C SER A 185 81.56 56.08 -13.25
N GLU A 186 81.30 55.25 -14.26
CA GLU A 186 82.35 54.61 -15.06
C GLU A 186 83.02 55.57 -16.06
N ALA A 187 82.26 56.50 -16.66
CA ALA A 187 82.80 57.56 -17.50
C ALA A 187 83.67 58.56 -16.72
N GLU A 188 83.28 58.92 -15.49
CA GLU A 188 84.06 59.76 -14.57
C GLU A 188 85.42 59.12 -14.26
N LYS A 189 85.45 57.83 -13.89
CA LYS A 189 86.70 57.08 -13.63
C LYS A 189 87.61 57.02 -14.85
N ARG A 190 87.03 56.89 -16.06
CA ARG A 190 87.79 56.87 -17.32
C ARG A 190 88.34 58.24 -17.68
N LEU A 191 87.56 59.31 -17.49
CA LEU A 191 88.03 60.69 -17.67
C LEU A 191 89.22 61.00 -16.75
N ALA A 192 89.14 60.57 -15.48
CA ALA A 192 90.23 60.74 -14.51
C ALA A 192 91.51 59.94 -14.80
N ALA A 193 91.48 59.03 -15.80
CA ALA A 193 92.62 58.17 -16.18
C ALA A 193 93.25 58.53 -17.54
N LEU A 194 92.72 59.51 -18.27
CA LEU A 194 93.18 59.92 -19.60
C LEU A 194 94.14 61.11 -19.53
N THR A 195 95.13 61.14 -20.43
CA THR A 195 96.19 62.17 -20.48
C THR A 195 96.30 62.87 -21.84
N GLY A 196 95.30 62.72 -22.74
CA GLY A 196 95.35 63.31 -24.09
C GLY A 196 94.08 63.32 -24.95
N ASP A 197 92.91 62.95 -24.43
CA ASP A 197 91.62 63.00 -25.17
C ASP A 197 90.46 63.48 -24.26
N GLU A 198 90.74 64.48 -23.42
CA GLU A 198 89.81 64.96 -22.39
C GLU A 198 88.54 65.60 -22.97
N GLU A 199 88.65 66.38 -24.05
CA GLU A 199 87.54 67.19 -24.57
C GLU A 199 86.37 66.31 -25.05
N LYS A 200 86.71 65.22 -25.73
CA LYS A 200 85.75 64.21 -26.20
C LYS A 200 85.12 63.44 -25.04
N ALA A 201 85.92 63.05 -24.05
CA ALA A 201 85.42 62.36 -22.85
C ALA A 201 84.50 63.25 -22.01
N ARG A 202 84.83 64.54 -21.84
CA ARG A 202 83.98 65.56 -21.19
C ARG A 202 82.66 65.76 -21.95
N ALA A 203 82.67 65.75 -23.29
CA ALA A 203 81.47 65.85 -24.10
C ALA A 203 80.52 64.65 -23.90
N SER A 204 81.02 63.41 -23.96
CA SER A 204 80.21 62.21 -23.69
C SER A 204 79.69 62.14 -22.25
N LEU A 205 80.47 62.61 -21.27
CA LEU A 205 80.05 62.66 -19.87
C LEU A 205 78.93 63.68 -19.67
N LYS A 206 78.97 64.82 -20.36
CA LYS A 206 77.86 65.77 -20.41
C LYS A 206 76.61 65.15 -21.04
N GLU A 207 76.73 64.47 -22.18
CA GLU A 207 75.59 63.80 -22.85
C GLU A 207 74.90 62.78 -21.91
N LEU A 208 75.69 62.00 -21.16
CA LEU A 208 75.16 61.07 -20.16
C LEU A 208 74.48 61.80 -18.98
N SER A 209 75.04 62.93 -18.53
CA SER A 209 74.45 63.75 -17.46
C SER A 209 73.13 64.42 -17.88
N ASP A 210 73.06 64.97 -19.10
CA ASP A 210 71.84 65.57 -19.65
C ASP A 210 70.74 64.49 -19.78
N ARG A 211 71.09 63.28 -20.26
CA ARG A 211 70.17 62.12 -20.34
C ARG A 211 69.74 61.59 -18.97
N LEU A 212 70.63 61.57 -17.98
CA LEU A 212 70.33 61.18 -16.60
C LEU A 212 69.26 62.12 -16.00
N SER A 213 69.40 63.44 -16.22
CA SER A 213 68.43 64.43 -15.77
C SER A 213 67.07 64.26 -16.47
N GLU A 214 67.05 63.94 -17.77
CA GLU A 214 65.82 63.67 -18.51
C GLU A 214 65.10 62.40 -18.01
N THR A 215 65.82 61.29 -17.82
CA THR A 215 65.25 60.04 -17.27
C THR A 215 64.71 60.24 -15.86
N GLY A 216 65.43 60.96 -14.99
CA GLY A 216 64.96 61.27 -13.62
C GLY A 216 63.67 62.10 -13.61
N ALA A 217 63.55 63.07 -14.52
CA ALA A 217 62.33 63.87 -14.67
C ALA A 217 61.13 63.02 -15.15
N ARG A 218 61.35 62.09 -16.10
CA ARG A 218 60.31 61.17 -16.58
C ARG A 218 59.83 60.21 -15.50
N LEU A 219 60.75 59.62 -14.74
CA LEU A 219 60.42 58.75 -13.60
C LEU A 219 59.59 59.50 -12.53
N SER A 220 59.98 60.74 -12.22
CA SER A 220 59.22 61.58 -11.28
C SER A 220 57.79 61.89 -11.76
N ALA A 221 57.56 61.96 -13.08
CA ALA A 221 56.22 62.15 -13.64
C ALA A 221 55.38 60.87 -13.58
N LEU A 222 55.96 59.71 -13.94
CA LEU A 222 55.30 58.41 -13.88
C LEU A 222 54.85 58.05 -12.45
N ASN A 223 55.73 58.26 -11.46
CA ASN A 223 55.42 58.00 -10.05
C ASN A 223 54.26 58.87 -9.51
N GLU A 224 54.13 60.11 -9.99
CA GLU A 224 53.02 60.99 -9.60
C GLU A 224 51.71 60.62 -10.33
N GLU A 225 51.76 60.19 -11.61
CA GLU A 225 50.59 59.64 -12.31
C GLU A 225 50.11 58.32 -11.68
N GLU A 226 51.02 57.43 -11.26
CA GLU A 226 50.70 56.18 -10.57
C GLU A 226 49.98 56.47 -9.24
N LYS A 227 50.55 57.34 -8.41
CA LYS A 227 49.99 57.81 -7.14
C LYS A 227 48.60 58.45 -7.28
N GLN A 228 48.38 59.26 -8.30
CA GLN A 228 47.06 59.85 -8.60
C GLN A 228 46.06 58.78 -9.07
N THR A 229 46.48 57.88 -9.95
CA THR A 229 45.66 56.76 -10.43
C THR A 229 45.25 55.82 -9.30
N ARG A 230 46.18 55.55 -8.36
CA ARG A 230 45.98 54.70 -7.18
C ARG A 230 45.03 55.34 -6.17
N THR A 231 45.14 56.64 -5.95
CA THR A 231 44.17 57.40 -5.13
C THR A 231 42.76 57.34 -5.72
N ARG A 232 42.61 57.42 -7.06
CA ARG A 232 41.32 57.23 -7.75
C ARG A 232 40.83 55.78 -7.68
N LEU A 233 41.72 54.79 -7.69
CA LEU A 233 41.36 53.38 -7.52
C LEU A 233 40.77 53.12 -6.14
N ASP A 234 41.34 53.72 -5.10
CA ASP A 234 40.88 53.53 -3.72
C ASP A 234 39.52 54.20 -3.48
N SER A 235 39.24 55.37 -4.09
CA SER A 235 37.89 55.95 -4.06
C SER A 235 36.86 55.09 -4.82
N LEU A 236 37.19 54.61 -6.02
CA LEU A 236 36.29 53.74 -6.80
C LEU A 236 35.99 52.41 -6.07
N LYS A 237 36.94 51.88 -5.29
CA LYS A 237 36.72 50.71 -4.43
C LYS A 237 35.86 51.01 -3.21
N ALA A 238 35.88 52.23 -2.68
CA ALA A 238 34.94 52.66 -1.65
C ALA A 238 33.51 52.73 -2.22
N ASP A 239 33.34 53.30 -3.41
CA ASP A 239 32.05 53.37 -4.12
C ASP A 239 31.51 51.97 -4.47
N GLU A 240 32.37 51.06 -4.95
CA GLU A 240 32.02 49.66 -5.23
C GLU A 240 31.51 48.94 -3.97
N ASN A 241 32.19 49.11 -2.83
CA ASN A 241 31.77 48.51 -1.57
C ASN A 241 30.46 49.13 -1.05
N ALA A 242 30.27 50.44 -1.17
CA ALA A 242 29.02 51.11 -0.78
C ALA A 242 27.82 50.63 -1.63
N ALA A 243 28.01 50.48 -2.95
CA ALA A 243 26.99 49.92 -3.84
C ALA A 243 26.67 48.46 -3.50
N ARG A 244 27.69 47.65 -3.18
CA ARG A 244 27.56 46.25 -2.75
C ARG A 244 26.72 46.12 -1.47
N THR A 245 27.04 46.89 -0.42
CA THR A 245 26.28 46.88 0.84
C THR A 245 24.85 47.38 0.68
N ARG A 246 24.58 48.40 -0.18
CA ARG A 246 23.19 48.79 -0.49
C ARG A 246 22.42 47.67 -1.20
N LEU A 247 23.06 46.93 -2.08
CA LEU A 247 22.45 45.80 -2.79
C LEU A 247 22.19 44.60 -1.86
N GLU A 248 23.05 44.38 -0.86
CA GLU A 248 22.84 43.40 0.22
C GLU A 248 21.64 43.79 1.12
N GLN A 249 21.50 45.07 1.47
CA GLN A 249 20.32 45.57 2.20
C GLN A 249 19.03 45.37 1.38
N ILE A 250 19.03 45.78 0.11
CA ILE A 250 17.86 45.63 -0.79
C ILE A 250 17.44 44.16 -0.91
N ARG A 251 18.37 43.20 -0.87
CA ARG A 251 18.04 41.75 -0.85
C ARG A 251 17.36 41.30 0.45
N ALA A 252 17.76 41.84 1.60
CA ALA A 252 17.08 41.57 2.87
C ALA A 252 15.66 42.17 2.86
N ASP A 253 15.52 43.40 2.39
CA ASP A 253 14.24 44.09 2.23
C ASP A 253 13.31 43.31 1.27
N THR A 254 13.87 42.82 0.14
CA THR A 254 13.16 41.96 -0.82
C THR A 254 12.67 40.67 -0.17
N ALA A 255 13.53 39.96 0.57
CA ALA A 255 13.19 38.68 1.19
C ALA A 255 12.03 38.80 2.19
N MET A 256 12.02 39.89 2.98
CA MET A 256 10.95 40.21 3.91
C MET A 256 9.60 40.42 3.18
N GLU A 257 9.56 41.30 2.18
CA GLU A 257 8.32 41.56 1.41
C GLU A 257 7.84 40.33 0.63
N THR A 258 8.74 39.49 0.10
CA THR A 258 8.32 38.22 -0.53
C THR A 258 7.67 37.26 0.45
N GLY A 259 8.16 37.18 1.70
CA GLY A 259 7.52 36.36 2.74
C GLY A 259 6.12 36.87 3.08
N CYS A 260 5.97 38.18 3.30
CA CYS A 260 4.67 38.78 3.61
C CYS A 260 3.68 38.70 2.43
N LEU A 261 4.15 38.68 1.17
CA LEU A 261 3.32 38.44 -0.01
C LEU A 261 2.87 36.97 -0.11
N GLU A 262 3.75 36.01 0.22
CA GLU A 262 3.37 34.58 0.25
C GLU A 262 2.37 34.29 1.38
N GLU A 263 2.53 34.88 2.57
CA GLU A 263 1.54 34.82 3.65
C GLU A 263 0.17 35.37 3.21
N ALA A 264 0.13 36.58 2.64
CA ALA A 264 -1.09 37.20 2.13
C ALA A 264 -1.76 36.36 1.03
N ARG A 265 -0.98 35.72 0.16
CA ARG A 265 -1.46 34.81 -0.89
C ARG A 265 -2.05 33.51 -0.31
N VAL A 266 -1.47 32.96 0.75
CA VAL A 266 -2.03 31.81 1.48
C VAL A 266 -3.33 32.19 2.20
N GLU A 267 -3.40 33.37 2.83
CA GLU A 267 -4.64 33.86 3.45
C GLU A 267 -5.76 34.11 2.43
N TRP A 268 -5.45 34.76 1.29
CA TRP A 268 -6.37 34.89 0.16
C TRP A 268 -6.87 33.51 -0.27
N SER A 269 -5.98 32.56 -0.58
CA SER A 269 -6.39 31.24 -1.05
C SER A 269 -7.28 30.51 -0.05
N ARG A 270 -7.01 30.63 1.26
CA ARG A 270 -7.87 30.07 2.34
C ARG A 270 -9.21 30.77 2.47
N MET A 271 -9.33 32.04 2.09
CA MET A 271 -10.60 32.77 2.11
C MET A 271 -11.42 32.50 0.84
N GLU A 272 -10.76 32.41 -0.32
CA GLU A 272 -11.41 32.08 -1.58
C GLU A 272 -11.93 30.63 -1.61
N THR A 273 -11.19 29.67 -1.04
CA THR A 273 -11.70 28.31 -0.84
C THR A 273 -12.95 28.31 0.04
N ARG A 274 -12.94 28.98 1.21
CA ARG A 274 -14.12 29.08 2.09
C ARG A 274 -15.32 29.77 1.44
N LEU A 275 -15.08 30.77 0.58
CA LEU A 275 -16.13 31.42 -0.19
C LEU A 275 -16.74 30.46 -1.23
N ARG A 276 -15.91 29.66 -1.92
CA ARG A 276 -16.38 28.63 -2.86
C ARG A 276 -17.09 27.47 -2.16
N GLU A 277 -16.61 27.03 -1.01
CA GLU A 277 -17.26 26.02 -0.15
C GLU A 277 -18.65 26.50 0.26
N SER A 278 -18.77 27.72 0.79
CA SER A 278 -20.07 28.30 1.16
C SER A 278 -21.00 28.50 -0.04
N GLN A 279 -20.48 28.89 -1.21
CA GLN A 279 -21.25 28.95 -2.45
C GLN A 279 -21.70 27.57 -2.94
N ALA A 280 -20.88 26.54 -2.77
CA ALA A 280 -21.23 25.15 -3.07
C ALA A 280 -22.30 24.61 -2.11
N GLU A 281 -22.18 24.87 -0.80
CA GLU A 281 -23.22 24.55 0.20
C GLU A 281 -24.55 25.23 -0.13
N ILE A 282 -24.54 26.51 -0.50
CA ILE A 282 -25.75 27.25 -0.93
C ILE A 282 -26.34 26.59 -2.19
N THR A 283 -25.51 26.36 -3.22
CA THR A 283 -25.95 25.74 -4.50
C THR A 283 -26.48 24.32 -4.28
N GLN A 284 -25.86 23.54 -3.41
CA GLN A 284 -26.31 22.21 -2.99
C GLN A 284 -27.62 22.29 -2.22
N SER A 285 -27.79 23.28 -1.34
CA SER A 285 -29.06 23.51 -0.62
C SER A 285 -30.19 23.91 -1.56
N GLU A 286 -29.92 24.71 -2.59
CA GLU A 286 -30.89 25.04 -3.64
C GLU A 286 -31.19 23.85 -4.57
N SER A 287 -30.18 23.01 -4.85
CA SER A 287 -30.34 21.77 -5.63
C SER A 287 -31.19 20.77 -4.86
N LEU A 288 -30.88 20.52 -3.59
CA LEU A 288 -31.66 19.66 -2.70
C LEU A 288 -33.06 20.21 -2.45
N ALA A 289 -33.25 21.54 -2.41
CA ALA A 289 -34.57 22.15 -2.34
C ALA A 289 -35.37 21.97 -3.64
N ARG A 290 -34.71 21.99 -4.82
CA ARG A 290 -35.34 21.63 -6.11
C ARG A 290 -35.67 20.15 -6.17
N GLU A 291 -34.74 19.25 -5.88
CA GLU A 291 -34.98 17.81 -5.84
C GLU A 291 -36.06 17.43 -4.83
N ALA A 292 -36.12 18.09 -3.67
CA ALA A 292 -37.19 17.91 -2.70
C ALA A 292 -38.53 18.44 -3.23
N ALA A 293 -38.56 19.57 -3.97
CA ALA A 293 -39.78 20.09 -4.58
C ALA A 293 -40.27 19.22 -5.76
N ASP A 294 -39.37 18.75 -6.62
CA ASP A 294 -39.67 17.87 -7.74
C ASP A 294 -40.06 16.47 -7.24
N SER A 295 -39.38 15.95 -6.22
CA SER A 295 -39.78 14.73 -5.53
C SER A 295 -41.11 14.90 -4.81
N LEU A 296 -41.40 16.06 -4.20
CA LEU A 296 -42.72 16.33 -3.61
C LEU A 296 -43.80 16.40 -4.69
N ALA A 297 -43.52 16.98 -5.86
CA ALA A 297 -44.46 17.02 -6.98
C ALA A 297 -44.69 15.62 -7.59
N VAL A 298 -43.63 14.81 -7.73
CA VAL A 298 -43.71 13.39 -8.14
C VAL A 298 -44.47 12.57 -7.09
N LEU A 299 -44.21 12.79 -5.80
CA LEU A 299 -44.90 12.12 -4.70
C LEU A 299 -46.36 12.56 -4.58
N GLN A 300 -46.71 13.82 -4.75
CA GLN A 300 -48.11 14.29 -4.76
C GLN A 300 -48.88 13.73 -5.96
N LYS A 301 -48.22 13.66 -7.13
CA LYS A 301 -48.77 13.05 -8.35
C LYS A 301 -48.83 11.52 -8.28
N ALA A 302 -47.94 10.90 -7.50
CA ALA A 302 -48.02 9.48 -7.16
C ALA A 302 -49.16 9.24 -6.16
N ILE A 303 -49.20 9.97 -5.04
CA ILE A 303 -50.20 9.89 -3.97
C ILE A 303 -51.61 10.02 -4.56
N THR A 304 -51.93 11.10 -5.26
CA THR A 304 -53.25 11.27 -5.91
C THR A 304 -53.58 10.11 -6.86
N LYS A 305 -52.62 9.65 -7.67
CA LYS A 305 -52.80 8.49 -8.55
C LYS A 305 -52.95 7.16 -7.79
N THR A 306 -52.34 7.01 -6.60
CA THR A 306 -52.60 5.89 -5.69
C THR A 306 -53.90 6.04 -4.92
N GLU A 307 -54.39 7.23 -4.62
CA GLU A 307 -55.69 7.45 -3.97
C GLU A 307 -56.82 7.12 -4.95
N GLU A 308 -56.71 7.58 -6.21
CA GLU A 308 -57.57 7.14 -7.31
C GLU A 308 -57.46 5.62 -7.53
N ALA A 309 -56.24 5.06 -7.58
CA ALA A 309 -56.06 3.63 -7.74
C ALA A 309 -56.54 2.82 -6.54
N ILE A 310 -56.46 3.32 -5.30
CA ILE A 310 -56.97 2.65 -4.09
C ILE A 310 -58.49 2.72 -4.04
N GLY A 311 -59.11 3.82 -4.47
CA GLY A 311 -60.57 3.88 -4.65
C GLY A 311 -61.06 2.86 -5.68
N VAL A 312 -60.41 2.78 -6.84
CA VAL A 312 -60.69 1.78 -7.88
C VAL A 312 -60.37 0.36 -7.41
N LEU A 313 -59.23 0.14 -6.73
CA LEU A 313 -58.80 -1.16 -6.23
C LEU A 313 -59.65 -1.65 -5.05
N SER A 314 -60.21 -0.78 -4.21
CA SER A 314 -61.15 -1.17 -3.15
C SER A 314 -62.46 -1.67 -3.77
N ALA A 315 -63.03 -0.92 -4.71
CA ALA A 315 -64.22 -1.36 -5.45
C ALA A 315 -63.97 -2.64 -6.27
N GLN A 316 -62.78 -2.78 -6.85
CA GLN A 316 -62.35 -4.01 -7.52
C GLN A 316 -61.99 -5.13 -6.53
N HIS A 317 -61.63 -4.84 -5.28
CA HIS A 317 -61.31 -5.83 -4.26
C HIS A 317 -62.60 -6.47 -3.73
N ASP A 318 -63.64 -5.68 -3.49
CA ASP A 318 -64.94 -6.22 -3.06
C ASP A 318 -65.61 -7.00 -4.21
N ALA A 319 -65.50 -6.52 -5.45
CA ALA A 319 -65.91 -7.27 -6.63
C ALA A 319 -65.06 -8.55 -6.84
N LYS A 320 -63.74 -8.48 -6.59
CA LYS A 320 -62.86 -9.66 -6.63
C LYS A 320 -63.08 -10.61 -5.47
N ALA A 321 -63.54 -10.18 -4.29
CA ALA A 321 -63.85 -11.08 -3.19
C ALA A 321 -65.05 -11.97 -3.56
N ALA A 322 -66.10 -11.39 -4.14
CA ALA A 322 -67.22 -12.14 -4.70
C ALA A 322 -66.78 -13.06 -5.85
N ALA A 323 -65.98 -12.54 -6.80
CA ALA A 323 -65.49 -13.35 -7.93
C ALA A 323 -64.46 -14.41 -7.52
N LEU A 324 -63.72 -14.24 -6.42
CA LEU A 324 -62.77 -15.19 -5.85
C LEU A 324 -63.49 -16.32 -5.11
N ASP A 325 -64.63 -16.03 -4.48
CA ASP A 325 -65.46 -17.08 -3.87
C ASP A 325 -66.17 -17.94 -4.94
N GLU A 326 -66.42 -17.40 -6.13
CA GLU A 326 -66.85 -18.16 -7.32
C GLU A 326 -65.66 -18.84 -8.05
N LEU A 327 -64.49 -18.20 -8.08
CA LEU A 327 -63.25 -18.82 -8.59
C LEU A 327 -62.85 -20.01 -7.72
N THR A 328 -62.90 -19.92 -6.39
CA THR A 328 -62.50 -21.02 -5.49
C THR A 328 -63.40 -22.25 -5.68
N ARG A 329 -64.69 -22.05 -5.98
CA ARG A 329 -65.63 -23.15 -6.30
C ARG A 329 -65.36 -23.75 -7.68
N THR A 330 -65.01 -22.94 -8.67
CA THR A 330 -64.67 -23.43 -10.02
C THR A 330 -63.26 -24.01 -10.10
N GLU A 331 -62.32 -23.53 -9.31
CA GLU A 331 -60.99 -24.07 -9.08
C GLU A 331 -61.07 -25.43 -8.40
N ALA A 332 -61.89 -25.58 -7.34
CA ALA A 332 -62.16 -26.90 -6.75
C ALA A 332 -62.76 -27.89 -7.78
N ALA A 333 -63.67 -27.43 -8.65
CA ALA A 333 -64.25 -28.25 -9.72
C ALA A 333 -63.26 -28.55 -10.87
N VAL A 334 -62.29 -27.66 -11.12
CA VAL A 334 -61.20 -27.87 -12.09
C VAL A 334 -60.14 -28.81 -11.50
N GLN A 335 -59.78 -28.65 -10.23
CA GLN A 335 -58.83 -29.53 -9.53
C GLN A 335 -59.36 -30.96 -9.47
N ALA A 336 -60.66 -31.15 -9.17
CA ALA A 336 -61.32 -32.45 -9.23
C ALA A 336 -61.29 -33.07 -10.65
N ARG A 337 -61.35 -32.25 -11.71
CA ARG A 337 -61.21 -32.70 -13.10
C ARG A 337 -59.77 -32.96 -13.51
N ILE A 338 -58.80 -32.24 -12.94
CA ILE A 338 -57.36 -32.50 -13.11
C ILE A 338 -56.96 -33.78 -12.37
N GLU A 339 -57.50 -34.05 -11.19
CA GLU A 339 -57.31 -35.33 -10.49
C GLU A 339 -57.98 -36.50 -11.21
N ALA A 340 -59.18 -36.32 -11.78
CA ALA A 340 -59.80 -37.32 -12.64
C ALA A 340 -58.94 -37.60 -13.90
N ALA A 341 -58.51 -36.55 -14.59
CA ALA A 341 -57.65 -36.67 -15.77
C ALA A 341 -56.26 -37.26 -15.44
N ARG A 342 -55.72 -37.02 -14.24
CA ARG A 342 -54.50 -37.67 -13.76
C ARG A 342 -54.71 -39.16 -13.50
N ARG A 343 -55.85 -39.59 -12.94
CA ARG A 343 -56.17 -41.02 -12.76
C ARG A 343 -56.40 -41.72 -14.10
N GLU A 344 -57.01 -41.04 -15.09
CA GLU A 344 -57.09 -41.54 -16.46
C GLU A 344 -55.71 -41.62 -17.13
N LEU A 345 -54.82 -40.65 -16.89
CA LEU A 345 -53.44 -40.68 -17.36
C LEU A 345 -52.64 -41.81 -16.70
N GLU A 346 -52.78 -42.02 -15.39
CA GLU A 346 -52.18 -43.12 -14.63
C GLU A 346 -52.70 -44.49 -15.12
N GLU A 347 -53.99 -44.64 -15.46
CA GLU A 347 -54.50 -45.85 -16.13
C GLU A 347 -53.90 -46.05 -17.53
N ILE A 348 -53.71 -44.98 -18.31
CA ILE A 348 -53.15 -45.03 -19.66
C ILE A 348 -51.65 -45.34 -19.61
N GLU A 349 -50.91 -44.76 -18.67
CA GLU A 349 -49.49 -45.03 -18.42
C GLU A 349 -49.30 -46.44 -17.85
N ALA A 350 -50.19 -46.92 -16.98
CA ALA A 350 -50.19 -48.32 -16.53
C ALA A 350 -50.44 -49.30 -17.69
N ARG A 351 -51.40 -49.01 -18.58
CA ARG A 351 -51.65 -49.83 -19.79
C ARG A 351 -50.50 -49.74 -20.81
N LEU A 352 -49.82 -48.60 -20.91
CA LEU A 352 -48.63 -48.44 -21.74
C LEU A 352 -47.45 -49.22 -21.16
N ALA A 353 -47.23 -49.16 -19.85
CA ALA A 353 -46.22 -49.94 -19.14
C ALA A 353 -46.50 -51.45 -19.20
N GLU A 354 -47.76 -51.89 -19.09
CA GLU A 354 -48.14 -53.29 -19.26
C GLU A 354 -47.85 -53.79 -20.69
N LYS A 355 -48.10 -52.96 -21.71
CA LYS A 355 -47.77 -53.27 -23.11
C LYS A 355 -46.25 -53.29 -23.36
N GLN A 356 -45.52 -52.31 -22.84
CA GLN A 356 -44.04 -52.26 -22.92
C GLN A 356 -43.40 -53.41 -22.14
N ALA A 357 -43.99 -53.85 -21.02
CA ALA A 357 -43.58 -55.04 -20.29
C ALA A 357 -43.85 -56.34 -21.07
N LEU A 358 -44.84 -56.37 -21.96
CA LEU A 358 -45.09 -57.51 -22.85
C LEU A 358 -44.02 -57.60 -23.96
N GLU A 359 -43.65 -56.47 -24.56
CA GLU A 359 -42.58 -56.38 -25.57
C GLU A 359 -41.19 -56.65 -24.93
N ALA A 360 -40.94 -56.15 -23.71
CA ALA A 360 -39.75 -56.46 -22.93
C ALA A 360 -39.67 -57.94 -22.55
N ARG A 361 -40.79 -58.60 -22.18
CA ARG A 361 -40.83 -60.04 -21.87
C ARG A 361 -40.36 -60.91 -23.05
N GLN A 362 -40.64 -60.51 -24.29
CA GLN A 362 -40.18 -61.26 -25.47
C GLN A 362 -38.66 -61.11 -25.72
N GLN A 363 -38.06 -59.99 -25.33
CA GLN A 363 -36.60 -59.83 -25.37
C GLN A 363 -35.91 -60.50 -24.18
N ASP A 364 -36.54 -60.46 -23.00
CA ASP A 364 -36.07 -61.14 -21.79
C ASP A 364 -36.13 -62.67 -21.92
N GLU A 365 -37.05 -63.23 -22.72
CA GLU A 365 -37.08 -64.67 -23.01
C GLU A 365 -35.82 -65.15 -23.79
N ALA A 366 -35.28 -64.30 -24.67
CA ALA A 366 -33.99 -64.56 -25.33
C ALA A 366 -32.81 -64.42 -24.34
N ALA A 367 -32.84 -63.42 -23.45
CA ALA A 367 -31.83 -63.24 -22.41
C ALA A 367 -31.81 -64.43 -21.40
N ARG A 368 -32.99 -64.93 -21.01
CA ARG A 368 -33.15 -66.09 -20.12
C ARG A 368 -32.54 -67.37 -20.69
N SER A 369 -32.54 -67.55 -22.01
CA SER A 369 -31.85 -68.70 -22.65
C SER A 369 -30.33 -68.68 -22.42
N ILE A 370 -29.73 -67.48 -22.39
CA ILE A 370 -28.30 -67.28 -22.11
C ILE A 370 -28.05 -67.39 -20.60
N ALA A 371 -28.89 -66.78 -19.77
CA ALA A 371 -28.79 -66.83 -18.32
C ALA A 371 -28.97 -68.24 -17.74
N ALA A 372 -29.77 -69.10 -18.38
CA ALA A 372 -29.93 -70.50 -17.97
C ALA A 372 -28.61 -71.29 -18.03
N ARG A 373 -27.82 -71.11 -19.09
CA ARG A 373 -26.49 -71.72 -19.24
C ARG A 373 -25.45 -71.16 -18.27
N LEU A 374 -25.63 -69.91 -17.84
CA LEU A 374 -24.81 -69.32 -16.79
C LEU A 374 -25.17 -69.91 -15.41
N ARG A 375 -26.47 -70.14 -15.15
CA ARG A 375 -26.95 -70.79 -13.92
C ARG A 375 -26.49 -72.24 -13.77
N GLU A 376 -26.53 -73.06 -14.83
CA GLU A 376 -25.94 -74.42 -14.79
C GLU A 376 -24.46 -74.40 -14.36
N SER A 377 -23.72 -73.34 -14.67
CA SER A 377 -22.33 -73.16 -14.26
C SER A 377 -22.14 -72.55 -12.85
N GLN A 378 -23.20 -72.01 -12.24
CA GLN A 378 -23.17 -71.45 -10.88
C GLN A 378 -23.76 -72.45 -9.86
N ASP A 379 -24.85 -73.15 -10.19
CA ASP A 379 -25.42 -74.22 -9.37
C ASP A 379 -24.37 -75.33 -9.11
N ALA A 380 -23.47 -75.58 -10.07
CA ALA A 380 -22.34 -76.49 -9.94
C ALA A 380 -21.23 -76.00 -8.98
N LEU A 381 -21.12 -74.68 -8.78
CA LEU A 381 -20.19 -74.05 -7.83
C LEU A 381 -20.80 -74.03 -6.42
N ASP A 382 -22.06 -73.62 -6.31
CA ASP A 382 -22.82 -73.58 -5.06
C ASP A 382 -22.96 -74.98 -4.44
N THR A 383 -23.04 -76.03 -5.26
CA THR A 383 -23.01 -77.44 -4.81
C THR A 383 -21.70 -77.82 -4.11
N LEU A 384 -20.56 -77.23 -4.51
CA LEU A 384 -19.26 -77.45 -3.86
C LEU A 384 -19.13 -76.65 -2.56
N GLU A 385 -19.73 -75.46 -2.48
CA GLU A 385 -19.77 -74.69 -1.22
C GLU A 385 -20.73 -75.32 -0.21
N ALA A 386 -21.88 -75.86 -0.65
CA ALA A 386 -22.82 -76.58 0.20
C ALA A 386 -22.17 -77.79 0.90
N GLN A 387 -21.39 -78.61 0.18
CA GLN A 387 -20.65 -79.75 0.75
C GLN A 387 -19.58 -79.33 1.79
N ARG A 388 -19.09 -78.08 1.71
CA ARG A 388 -18.16 -77.51 2.70
C ARG A 388 -18.90 -77.03 3.96
N VAL A 389 -20.11 -76.47 3.81
CA VAL A 389 -20.97 -76.04 4.93
C VAL A 389 -21.57 -77.23 5.67
N GLU A 390 -21.96 -78.29 4.96
CA GLU A 390 -22.49 -79.53 5.54
C GLU A 390 -21.49 -80.15 6.54
N LYS A 391 -20.19 -80.16 6.20
CA LYS A 391 -19.11 -80.59 7.11
C LYS A 391 -18.82 -79.65 8.27
N ALA A 392 -19.24 -78.39 8.21
CA ALA A 392 -19.14 -77.48 9.36
C ALA A 392 -20.28 -77.74 10.37
N ALA A 393 -21.51 -77.94 9.86
CA ALA A 393 -22.67 -78.28 10.70
C ALA A 393 -22.51 -79.65 11.41
N GLU A 394 -21.80 -80.61 10.80
CA GLU A 394 -21.52 -81.91 11.43
C GLU A 394 -20.62 -81.80 12.68
N LEU A 395 -19.73 -80.79 12.73
CA LEU A 395 -18.93 -80.45 13.92
C LEU A 395 -19.75 -79.69 14.98
N GLU A 396 -20.58 -78.75 14.54
CA GLU A 396 -21.42 -77.92 15.41
C GLU A 396 -22.44 -78.78 16.19
N LYS A 397 -22.96 -79.83 15.55
CA LYS A 397 -23.85 -80.83 16.17
C LYS A 397 -23.26 -81.49 17.42
N ILE A 398 -21.95 -81.79 17.42
CA ILE A 398 -21.23 -82.40 18.55
C ILE A 398 -21.18 -81.45 19.76
N ILE A 399 -21.18 -80.14 19.52
CA ILE A 399 -21.18 -79.11 20.58
C ILE A 399 -22.57 -79.05 21.25
N THR A 400 -23.65 -79.06 20.46
CA THR A 400 -25.03 -79.06 21.00
C THR A 400 -25.35 -80.25 21.91
N GLU A 401 -24.80 -81.44 21.63
CA GLU A 401 -25.03 -82.63 22.46
C GLU A 401 -24.35 -82.52 23.85
N ALA A 402 -23.30 -81.70 23.99
CA ALA A 402 -22.69 -81.39 25.30
C ALA A 402 -23.53 -80.40 26.13
N GLU A 403 -24.16 -79.41 25.49
CA GLU A 403 -24.99 -78.41 26.18
C GLU A 403 -26.30 -79.02 26.70
N ALA A 404 -26.85 -80.01 26.00
CA ALA A 404 -28.02 -80.78 26.44
C ALA A 404 -27.82 -81.53 27.78
N ALA A 405 -26.58 -81.79 28.19
CA ALA A 405 -26.27 -82.38 29.50
C ALA A 405 -26.34 -81.35 30.65
N ARG A 406 -26.08 -80.07 30.36
CA ARG A 406 -26.06 -78.98 31.35
C ARG A 406 -27.47 -78.56 31.79
N LEU A 407 -28.43 -78.59 30.87
CA LEU A 407 -29.85 -78.25 31.10
C LEU A 407 -30.64 -79.26 31.97
N ARG A 408 -29.96 -80.12 32.73
CA ARG A 408 -30.56 -81.08 33.67
C ARG A 408 -30.11 -80.95 35.13
N LEU A 409 -29.20 -80.02 35.46
CA LEU A 409 -28.66 -79.89 36.81
C LEU A 409 -29.50 -78.98 37.73
N GLU A 410 -29.89 -77.81 37.22
CA GLU A 410 -30.36 -76.67 38.04
C GLU A 410 -31.82 -76.24 37.71
N ASP A 411 -32.70 -77.24 37.62
CA ASP A 411 -34.12 -77.11 38.04
C ASP A 411 -34.24 -77.16 39.59
N LEU A 412 -33.14 -77.51 40.25
CA LEU A 412 -32.93 -77.37 41.69
C LEU A 412 -32.49 -75.95 42.05
N GLU A 413 -32.77 -75.57 43.29
CA GLU A 413 -32.30 -74.33 43.94
C GLU A 413 -32.89 -73.02 43.37
N MET A 414 -34.19 -73.12 43.07
CA MET A 414 -35.18 -72.04 43.16
C MET A 414 -35.21 -71.41 44.59
N ARG A 415 -34.12 -70.72 45.01
CA ARG A 415 -33.97 -70.15 46.36
C ARG A 415 -32.80 -69.16 46.59
N GLY A 416 -32.99 -67.90 46.19
CA GLY A 416 -32.64 -66.68 46.98
C GLY A 416 -31.18 -66.32 47.33
N LEU A 417 -30.97 -65.00 47.53
CA LEU A 417 -29.76 -64.32 48.02
C LEU A 417 -28.58 -64.24 47.01
N GLU A 418 -27.53 -63.51 47.42
CA GLU A 418 -26.20 -63.42 46.77
C GLU A 418 -26.12 -62.76 45.39
N ALA A 419 -26.96 -61.73 45.16
CA ALA A 419 -26.76 -60.76 44.09
C ALA A 419 -25.63 -59.73 44.36
N GLU A 420 -25.00 -59.74 45.55
CA GLU A 420 -23.95 -58.79 45.94
C GLU A 420 -22.51 -59.27 45.63
N GLU A 421 -22.23 -60.57 45.56
CA GLU A 421 -20.85 -61.07 45.42
C GLU A 421 -20.26 -60.82 44.01
N ARG A 422 -21.12 -60.76 42.98
CA ARG A 422 -20.67 -60.55 41.58
C ARG A 422 -20.08 -59.17 41.31
N LEU A 423 -20.27 -58.17 42.18
CA LEU A 423 -19.65 -56.86 42.00
C LEU A 423 -18.14 -56.88 42.29
N GLN A 424 -17.73 -57.67 43.29
CA GLN A 424 -16.35 -57.69 43.81
C GLN A 424 -15.35 -58.43 42.91
N GLN A 425 -15.82 -59.35 42.04
CA GLN A 425 -14.92 -60.07 41.13
C GLN A 425 -14.47 -59.21 39.93
N THR A 426 -15.23 -58.17 39.56
CA THR A 426 -14.86 -57.24 38.48
C THR A 426 -13.70 -56.32 38.86
N GLU A 427 -13.72 -55.74 40.06
CA GLU A 427 -12.69 -54.79 40.51
C GLU A 427 -11.29 -55.43 40.60
N ALA A 428 -11.23 -56.68 41.06
CA ALA A 428 -9.98 -57.44 41.16
C ALA A 428 -9.31 -57.68 39.79
N GLY A 429 -10.11 -57.90 38.74
CA GLY A 429 -9.60 -58.16 37.39
C GLY A 429 -8.94 -56.94 36.74
N GLU A 430 -9.45 -55.73 37.02
CA GLU A 430 -8.91 -54.50 36.41
C GLU A 430 -7.75 -53.92 37.21
N GLN A 431 -7.73 -54.08 38.54
CA GLN A 431 -6.56 -53.76 39.37
C GLN A 431 -5.32 -54.55 38.93
N GLN A 432 -5.46 -55.83 38.57
CA GLN A 432 -4.33 -56.64 38.09
C GLN A 432 -3.78 -56.13 36.75
N ARG A 433 -4.62 -55.85 35.75
CA ARG A 433 -4.17 -55.31 34.44
C ARG A 433 -3.39 -54.01 34.60
N ARG A 434 -3.90 -53.11 35.45
CA ARG A 434 -3.22 -51.84 35.77
C ARG A 434 -1.85 -52.08 36.39
N GLN A 435 -1.73 -53.03 37.32
CA GLN A 435 -0.46 -53.36 37.98
C GLN A 435 0.57 -53.97 37.01
N GLU A 436 0.10 -54.79 36.06
CA GLU A 436 0.92 -55.31 34.95
C GLU A 436 1.40 -54.16 34.03
N ALA A 437 0.51 -53.24 33.64
CA ALA A 437 0.85 -52.08 32.80
C ALA A 437 1.84 -51.10 33.47
N GLU A 438 1.63 -50.77 34.74
CA GLU A 438 2.56 -49.93 35.52
C GLU A 438 3.96 -50.60 35.66
N SER A 439 4.02 -51.94 35.72
CA SER A 439 5.30 -52.68 35.72
C SER A 439 6.03 -52.62 34.37
N ALA A 440 5.29 -52.70 33.26
CA ALA A 440 5.85 -52.60 31.91
C ALA A 440 6.42 -51.19 31.64
N LEU A 441 5.72 -50.15 32.13
CA LEU A 441 6.16 -48.76 32.03
C LEU A 441 7.49 -48.53 32.77
N SER A 442 7.61 -49.05 34.00
CA SER A 442 8.84 -49.00 34.81
C SER A 442 10.02 -49.71 34.13
N SER A 443 9.76 -50.84 33.46
CA SER A 443 10.76 -51.57 32.66
C SER A 443 11.29 -50.72 31.48
N LEU A 444 10.39 -50.07 30.74
CA LEU A 444 10.74 -49.18 29.61
C LEU A 444 11.54 -47.96 30.08
N GLU A 445 11.13 -47.30 31.17
CA GLU A 445 11.84 -46.13 31.71
C GLU A 445 13.26 -46.50 32.20
N SER A 446 13.43 -47.68 32.79
CA SER A 446 14.74 -48.23 33.16
C SER A 446 15.61 -48.53 31.93
N GLY A 447 15.02 -49.12 30.88
CA GLY A 447 15.69 -49.40 29.61
C GLY A 447 16.18 -48.13 28.89
N ILE A 448 15.33 -47.11 28.78
CA ILE A 448 15.68 -45.80 28.20
C ILE A 448 16.83 -45.17 28.98
N ARG A 449 16.73 -45.12 30.32
CA ARG A 449 17.78 -44.53 31.17
C ARG A 449 19.13 -45.23 31.01
N THR A 450 19.13 -46.56 30.88
CA THR A 450 20.34 -47.35 30.61
C THR A 450 20.94 -47.03 29.24
N LYS A 451 20.10 -46.74 28.23
CA LYS A 451 20.54 -46.31 26.90
C LYS A 451 21.03 -44.87 26.85
N THR A 452 20.52 -43.97 27.70
CA THR A 452 21.07 -42.62 27.86
C THR A 452 22.47 -42.66 28.48
N ASP A 453 22.67 -43.46 29.55
CA ASP A 453 24.00 -43.67 30.15
C ASP A 453 25.02 -44.28 29.15
N GLU A 454 24.56 -45.09 28.21
CA GLU A 454 25.38 -45.67 27.13
C GLU A 454 25.67 -44.64 26.02
N LEU A 455 24.69 -43.79 25.68
CA LEU A 455 24.83 -42.70 24.73
C LEU A 455 25.89 -41.68 25.18
N ASP A 456 25.86 -41.26 26.45
CA ASP A 456 26.79 -40.26 26.97
C ASP A 456 28.24 -40.78 27.02
N ARG A 457 28.42 -42.08 27.29
CA ARG A 457 29.74 -42.74 27.18
C ARG A 457 30.26 -42.76 25.75
N LEU A 458 29.40 -43.06 24.77
CA LEU A 458 29.76 -43.01 23.35
C LEU A 458 30.08 -41.59 22.87
N GLN A 459 29.38 -40.56 23.38
CA GLN A 459 29.70 -39.16 23.09
C GLN A 459 31.07 -38.75 23.66
N GLN A 460 31.39 -39.15 24.89
CA GLN A 460 32.71 -38.91 25.48
C GLN A 460 33.82 -39.62 24.69
N GLN A 461 33.65 -40.91 24.37
CA GLN A 461 34.61 -41.67 23.57
C GLN A 461 34.81 -41.07 22.18
N LEU A 462 33.75 -40.57 21.53
CA LEU A 462 33.84 -39.89 20.25
C LEU A 462 34.65 -38.59 20.35
N ALA A 463 34.43 -37.78 21.39
CA ALA A 463 35.19 -36.55 21.64
C ALA A 463 36.67 -36.82 21.97
N ASP A 464 36.96 -37.86 22.76
CA ASP A 464 38.33 -38.27 23.10
C ASP A 464 39.08 -38.77 21.85
N ALA A 465 38.41 -39.55 20.99
CA ALA A 465 38.94 -40.00 19.70
C ALA A 465 39.15 -38.84 18.72
N GLN A 466 38.22 -37.87 18.66
CA GLN A 466 38.30 -36.70 17.79
C GLN A 466 39.44 -35.75 18.22
N THR A 467 39.65 -35.60 19.54
CA THR A 467 40.79 -34.88 20.12
C THR A 467 42.11 -35.59 19.79
N SER A 468 42.14 -36.93 19.88
CA SER A 468 43.31 -37.74 19.52
C SER A 468 43.65 -37.64 18.03
N LEU A 469 42.63 -37.58 17.16
CA LEU A 469 42.80 -37.38 15.72
C LEU A 469 43.39 -35.98 15.39
N GLN A 470 43.00 -34.94 16.14
CA GLN A 470 43.55 -33.59 16.00
C GLN A 470 45.00 -33.44 16.51
N GLN A 471 45.47 -34.32 17.40
CA GLN A 471 46.83 -34.29 17.96
C GLN A 471 47.82 -35.20 17.20
N ALA A 472 47.35 -35.98 16.21
CA ALA A 472 48.13 -37.02 15.54
C ALA A 472 48.97 -36.51 14.35
N GLU A 473 50.03 -35.75 14.61
CA GLU A 473 50.95 -35.29 13.55
C GLU A 473 51.83 -36.42 12.95
N ALA A 474 51.95 -36.41 11.62
CA ALA A 474 52.97 -37.12 10.82
C ALA A 474 53.00 -38.68 10.81
N GLY A 475 51.89 -39.38 11.13
CA GLY A 475 51.82 -40.86 11.08
C GLY A 475 50.73 -41.44 10.18
N HIS A 476 51.00 -41.65 8.88
CA HIS A 476 49.98 -42.02 7.86
C HIS A 476 49.15 -43.27 8.21
N ALA A 477 49.77 -44.33 8.74
CA ALA A 477 49.07 -45.58 9.10
C ALA A 477 48.22 -45.46 10.38
N GLY A 478 48.59 -44.57 11.32
CA GLY A 478 47.82 -44.33 12.55
C GLY A 478 46.55 -43.51 12.29
N LEU A 479 46.65 -42.51 11.41
CA LEU A 479 45.53 -41.66 11.03
C LEU A 479 44.37 -42.43 10.37
N GLN A 480 44.65 -43.44 9.54
CA GLN A 480 43.59 -44.30 8.99
C GLN A 480 42.86 -45.10 10.06
N ALA A 481 43.58 -45.72 11.00
CA ALA A 481 42.96 -46.51 12.08
C ALA A 481 42.07 -45.63 12.99
N LEU A 482 42.56 -44.45 13.39
CA LEU A 482 41.79 -43.49 14.20
C LEU A 482 40.58 -42.93 13.44
N SER A 483 40.71 -42.69 12.12
CA SER A 483 39.59 -42.23 11.29
C SER A 483 38.51 -43.31 11.11
N GLU A 484 38.89 -44.59 10.99
CA GLU A 484 37.93 -45.70 10.98
C GLU A 484 37.23 -45.85 12.35
N GLU A 485 37.98 -45.77 13.45
CA GLU A 485 37.43 -45.87 14.80
C GLU A 485 36.44 -44.73 15.10
N HIS A 486 36.79 -43.49 14.74
CA HIS A 486 35.89 -42.34 14.83
C HIS A 486 34.59 -42.55 14.03
N SER A 487 34.68 -42.99 12.77
CA SER A 487 33.48 -43.19 11.93
C SER A 487 32.61 -44.39 12.37
N ARG A 488 33.22 -45.42 12.97
CA ARG A 488 32.49 -46.51 13.65
C ARG A 488 31.73 -46.00 14.87
N LEU A 489 32.36 -45.16 15.70
CA LEU A 489 31.71 -44.52 16.86
C LEU A 489 30.57 -43.58 16.44
N GLU A 490 30.75 -42.76 15.40
CA GLU A 490 29.65 -41.92 14.84
C GLU A 490 28.46 -42.75 14.33
N THR A 491 28.72 -43.96 13.83
CA THR A 491 27.68 -44.86 13.32
C THR A 491 26.95 -45.54 14.47
N ALA A 492 27.67 -46.05 15.46
CA ALA A 492 27.08 -46.59 16.70
C ALA A 492 26.28 -45.52 17.48
N LEU A 493 26.73 -44.27 17.49
CA LEU A 493 26.01 -43.17 18.13
C LEU A 493 24.67 -42.88 17.43
N ARG A 494 24.62 -42.94 16.09
CA ARG A 494 23.38 -42.79 15.31
C ARG A 494 22.41 -43.95 15.55
N GLU A 495 22.93 -45.18 15.58
CA GLU A 495 22.19 -46.40 15.91
C GLU A 495 21.51 -46.30 17.29
N ILE A 496 22.29 -45.98 18.34
CA ILE A 496 21.77 -45.82 19.71
C ILE A 496 20.77 -44.66 19.80
N ARG A 497 21.04 -43.49 19.19
CA ARG A 497 20.07 -42.38 19.18
C ARG A 497 18.73 -42.77 18.57
N HIS A 498 18.74 -43.47 17.43
CA HIS A 498 17.51 -43.93 16.80
C HIS A 498 16.73 -44.90 17.70
N GLN A 499 17.42 -45.85 18.34
CA GLN A 499 16.82 -46.78 19.30
C GLN A 499 16.24 -46.07 20.52
N THR A 500 16.92 -45.07 21.09
CA THR A 500 16.40 -44.28 22.21
C THR A 500 15.15 -43.50 21.82
N THR A 501 15.15 -42.78 20.68
CA THR A 501 13.96 -42.05 20.22
C THR A 501 12.78 -42.97 19.95
N THR A 502 12.99 -44.15 19.36
CA THR A 502 11.92 -45.14 19.17
C THR A 502 11.37 -45.67 20.51
N ALA A 503 12.22 -45.86 21.52
CA ALA A 503 11.77 -46.25 22.86
C ALA A 503 11.01 -45.11 23.59
N GLU A 504 11.42 -43.85 23.40
CA GLU A 504 10.71 -42.67 23.91
C GLU A 504 9.33 -42.48 23.25
N GLU A 505 9.22 -42.71 21.93
CA GLU A 505 7.94 -42.74 21.21
C GLU A 505 7.03 -43.87 21.71
N GLN A 506 7.59 -45.06 21.95
CA GLN A 506 6.85 -46.17 22.56
C GLN A 506 6.36 -45.81 23.97
N LEU A 507 7.23 -45.30 24.85
CA LEU A 507 6.85 -44.84 26.19
C LEU A 507 5.74 -43.77 26.15
N ALA A 508 5.84 -42.82 25.22
CA ALA A 508 4.79 -41.81 25.02
C ALA A 508 3.46 -42.41 24.57
N SER A 509 3.47 -43.46 23.74
CA SER A 509 2.26 -44.18 23.34
C SER A 509 1.64 -44.99 24.49
N THR A 510 2.46 -45.70 25.29
CA THR A 510 1.99 -46.48 26.44
C THR A 510 1.44 -45.58 27.54
N ARG A 511 2.07 -44.41 27.78
CA ARG A 511 1.54 -43.40 28.71
C ARG A 511 0.18 -42.87 28.28
N ARG A 512 -0.07 -42.63 26.98
CA ARG A 512 -1.40 -42.22 26.48
C ARG A 512 -2.44 -43.32 26.70
N ALA A 513 -2.13 -44.56 26.34
CA ALA A 513 -3.05 -45.69 26.54
C ALA A 513 -3.42 -45.89 28.03
N LEU A 514 -2.47 -45.70 28.95
CA LEU A 514 -2.73 -45.76 30.39
C LEU A 514 -3.59 -44.59 30.90
N GLU A 515 -3.42 -43.39 30.34
CA GLU A 515 -4.26 -42.24 30.70
C GLU A 515 -5.68 -42.35 30.11
N GLU A 516 -5.83 -42.88 28.88
CA GLU A 516 -7.13 -43.22 28.28
C GLU A 516 -7.88 -44.30 29.08
N GLU A 517 -7.17 -45.29 29.66
CA GLU A 517 -7.81 -46.31 30.51
C GLU A 517 -8.20 -45.75 31.89
N LYS A 518 -7.41 -44.83 32.48
CA LYS A 518 -7.84 -44.05 33.67
C LYS A 518 -9.08 -43.22 33.38
N GLU A 519 -9.14 -42.58 32.21
CA GLU A 519 -10.27 -41.73 31.82
C GLU A 519 -11.55 -42.56 31.70
N ARG A 520 -11.49 -43.74 31.06
CA ARG A 520 -12.59 -44.73 31.04
C ARG A 520 -12.98 -45.23 32.43
N LEU A 521 -12.03 -45.54 33.30
CA LEU A 521 -12.32 -45.92 34.70
C LEU A 521 -13.03 -44.78 35.43
N SER A 522 -12.69 -43.52 35.16
CA SER A 522 -13.42 -42.37 35.72
C SER A 522 -14.84 -42.25 35.16
N GLU A 523 -15.05 -42.53 33.87
CA GLU A 523 -16.39 -42.58 33.27
C GLU A 523 -17.25 -43.71 33.86
N VAL A 524 -16.68 -44.89 34.12
CA VAL A 524 -17.38 -46.00 34.79
C VAL A 524 -17.75 -45.62 36.22
N CYS A 525 -16.84 -45.01 37.00
CA CYS A 525 -17.17 -44.51 38.34
C CYS A 525 -18.26 -43.42 38.34
N VAL A 526 -18.40 -42.63 37.27
CA VAL A 526 -19.49 -41.65 37.10
C VAL A 526 -20.79 -42.33 36.66
N GLN A 527 -20.75 -43.26 35.72
CA GLN A 527 -21.96 -43.97 35.23
C GLN A 527 -22.59 -44.87 36.29
N VAL A 528 -21.80 -45.40 37.24
CA VAL A 528 -22.32 -46.10 38.44
C VAL A 528 -23.04 -45.15 39.42
N SER A 529 -22.88 -43.82 39.29
CA SER A 529 -23.47 -42.84 40.21
C SER A 529 -24.81 -42.23 39.74
N GLU A 530 -25.20 -42.33 38.47
CA GLU A 530 -26.35 -41.57 37.91
C GLU A 530 -27.39 -42.40 37.11
N ALA A 531 -27.47 -43.71 37.34
CA ALA A 531 -28.60 -44.56 36.91
C ALA A 531 -28.84 -45.71 37.92
N GLN A 532 -30.04 -46.02 38.44
CA GLN A 532 -31.40 -45.54 38.14
C GLN A 532 -32.23 -45.38 39.45
N PRO A 533 -33.31 -44.55 39.46
CA PRO A 533 -34.40 -44.62 40.43
C PRO A 533 -35.61 -45.49 39.94
N ASP A 534 -36.58 -45.73 40.84
CA ASP A 534 -37.88 -46.43 40.67
C ASP A 534 -37.80 -47.98 40.44
N LEU A 535 -38.65 -48.88 40.97
CA LEU A 535 -39.80 -48.86 41.91
C LEU A 535 -40.02 -50.35 42.39
N VAL A 536 -40.83 -50.82 43.37
CA VAL A 536 -41.94 -50.37 44.26
C VAL A 536 -41.91 -51.24 45.54
N VAL A 537 -42.44 -50.80 46.70
CA VAL A 537 -43.30 -51.60 47.64
C VAL A 537 -43.83 -50.70 48.80
N SER A 538 -44.84 -51.15 49.54
CA SER A 538 -45.87 -50.29 50.17
C SER A 538 -46.12 -50.45 51.68
N MET A 539 -46.74 -49.41 52.27
CA MET A 539 -47.77 -49.44 53.36
C MET A 539 -47.38 -49.67 54.85
N VAL A 540 -47.84 -48.73 55.72
CA VAL A 540 -48.65 -48.95 56.97
C VAL A 540 -47.98 -49.70 58.15
N GLU A 541 -47.99 -49.26 59.43
CA GLU A 541 -48.81 -48.29 60.21
C GLU A 541 -48.15 -47.89 61.58
N LYS A 542 -48.67 -46.83 62.25
CA LYS A 542 -48.62 -46.54 63.72
C LYS A 542 -47.23 -46.26 64.37
N GLN A 543 -47.10 -45.52 65.50
CA GLN A 543 -48.09 -44.90 66.40
C GLN A 543 -47.59 -43.56 67.02
N GLU A 544 -48.53 -42.65 67.33
CA GLU A 544 -48.59 -41.56 68.36
C GLU A 544 -47.34 -40.78 68.88
N GLY A 545 -47.50 -39.45 69.14
CA GLY A 545 -46.41 -38.61 69.69
C GLY A 545 -46.66 -37.12 70.06
N ALA A 546 -47.90 -36.65 70.21
CA ALA A 546 -48.33 -35.39 70.88
C ALA A 546 -47.50 -34.07 70.79
N THR A 547 -48.02 -33.10 70.01
CA THR A 547 -48.18 -31.64 70.31
C THR A 547 -47.09 -30.81 71.05
N HIS A 548 -46.66 -29.68 70.46
CA HIS A 548 -47.33 -28.38 70.71
C HIS A 548 -46.94 -27.23 69.77
N THR A 549 -47.88 -26.30 69.55
CA THR A 549 -47.78 -25.07 68.73
C THR A 549 -47.21 -23.89 69.52
N ILE A 550 -46.57 -22.90 68.86
CA ILE A 550 -46.77 -21.44 69.07
C ILE A 550 -46.00 -20.59 68.02
N GLN A 551 -46.62 -19.49 67.55
CA GLN A 551 -45.95 -18.33 66.93
C GLN A 551 -46.10 -17.10 67.84
N PRO A 552 -45.22 -16.10 67.70
CA PRO A 552 -45.73 -14.74 67.55
C PRO A 552 -45.06 -13.93 66.43
N LYS A 553 -45.71 -12.81 66.05
CA LYS A 553 -45.35 -11.92 64.93
C LYS A 553 -44.74 -10.60 65.40
N ALA A 554 -43.77 -10.06 64.66
CA ALA A 554 -43.39 -8.64 64.62
C ALA A 554 -42.53 -8.37 63.37
N SER A 555 -42.47 -7.18 62.76
CA SER A 555 -43.44 -6.07 62.64
C SER A 555 -43.15 -5.34 61.29
N ARG A 556 -44.00 -4.40 60.85
CA ARG A 556 -43.99 -3.87 59.47
C ARG A 556 -42.77 -3.04 59.05
N THR A 557 -41.99 -2.46 59.98
CA THR A 557 -40.82 -1.62 59.65
C THR A 557 -39.64 -2.37 59.04
N THR A 558 -39.55 -3.69 59.22
CA THR A 558 -38.45 -4.50 58.66
C THR A 558 -38.59 -4.76 57.15
N ILE A 559 -39.74 -4.47 56.54
CA ILE A 559 -40.07 -4.92 55.18
C ILE A 559 -39.48 -3.99 54.11
N THR A 560 -39.52 -2.67 54.28
CA THR A 560 -39.00 -1.71 53.28
C THR A 560 -37.47 -1.73 53.18
N LEU A 561 -36.77 -1.82 54.32
CA LEU A 561 -35.31 -1.98 54.36
C LEU A 561 -34.86 -3.33 53.75
N ARG A 562 -35.63 -4.41 53.96
CA ARG A 562 -35.38 -5.69 53.29
C ARG A 562 -35.71 -5.65 51.80
N LEU A 563 -36.72 -4.90 51.37
CA LEU A 563 -37.02 -4.71 49.94
C LEU A 563 -35.89 -3.99 49.21
N LEU A 564 -35.33 -2.90 49.78
CA LEU A 564 -34.16 -2.26 49.18
C LEU A 564 -32.95 -3.22 49.14
N ALA A 565 -32.70 -3.94 50.23
CA ALA A 565 -31.60 -4.91 50.34
C ALA A 565 -31.81 -6.20 49.50
N LEU A 566 -33.02 -6.45 48.97
CA LEU A 566 -33.31 -7.52 48.00
C LEU A 566 -33.29 -7.00 46.56
N LEU A 567 -33.75 -5.77 46.32
CA LEU A 567 -33.72 -5.13 45.02
C LEU A 567 -32.31 -4.73 44.59
N LEU A 568 -31.39 -4.44 45.52
CA LEU A 568 -29.99 -4.13 45.18
C LEU A 568 -29.22 -5.35 44.64
N PRO A 569 -29.24 -6.56 45.26
CA PRO A 569 -28.66 -7.75 44.64
C PRO A 569 -29.46 -8.22 43.42
N LEU A 570 -30.78 -8.00 43.32
CA LEU A 570 -31.52 -8.23 42.08
C LEU A 570 -31.11 -7.26 40.96
N GLY A 571 -30.81 -6.00 41.27
CA GLY A 571 -30.29 -5.01 40.34
C GLY A 571 -28.85 -5.32 39.90
N VAL A 572 -28.00 -5.77 40.83
CA VAL A 572 -26.66 -6.30 40.53
C VAL A 572 -26.74 -7.59 39.72
N LEU A 573 -27.69 -8.49 40.00
CA LEU A 573 -27.94 -9.69 39.18
C LEU A 573 -28.54 -9.33 37.82
N ALA A 574 -29.37 -8.30 37.70
CA ALA A 574 -29.89 -7.82 36.43
C ALA A 574 -28.80 -7.12 35.61
N LEU A 575 -27.90 -6.37 36.23
CA LEU A 575 -26.70 -5.79 35.60
C LEU A 575 -25.65 -6.85 35.27
N ALA A 576 -25.48 -7.88 36.09
CA ALA A 576 -24.58 -9.00 35.83
C ALA A 576 -25.18 -9.96 34.78
N TRP A 577 -26.49 -10.13 34.73
CA TRP A 577 -27.20 -10.86 33.68
C TRP A 577 -27.21 -10.08 32.38
N TRP A 578 -27.48 -8.77 32.39
CA TRP A 578 -27.36 -7.90 31.22
C TRP A 578 -25.91 -7.80 30.76
N SER A 579 -24.92 -7.69 31.65
CA SER A 579 -23.50 -7.73 31.30
C SER A 579 -23.07 -9.11 30.81
N SER A 580 -23.61 -10.20 31.37
CA SER A 580 -23.43 -11.57 30.87
C SER A 580 -24.07 -11.77 29.51
N GLU A 581 -25.24 -11.19 29.25
CA GLU A 581 -26.00 -11.30 28.01
C GLU A 581 -25.41 -10.41 26.91
N GLN A 582 -24.98 -9.19 27.23
CA GLN A 582 -24.13 -8.37 26.37
C GLN A 582 -22.77 -9.03 26.16
N SER A 583 -22.22 -9.73 27.16
CA SER A 583 -21.01 -10.54 26.98
C SER A 583 -21.25 -11.82 26.19
N ARG A 584 -22.46 -12.39 26.15
CA ARG A 584 -22.84 -13.54 25.32
C ARG A 584 -23.03 -13.10 23.88
N ARG A 585 -23.77 -12.01 23.65
CA ARG A 585 -23.93 -11.36 22.34
C ARG A 585 -22.61 -10.84 21.80
N MET A 586 -21.75 -10.27 22.66
CA MET A 586 -20.38 -9.96 22.27
C MET A 586 -19.51 -11.21 22.11
N ARG A 587 -19.71 -12.32 22.84
CA ARG A 587 -18.97 -13.57 22.61
C ARG A 587 -19.34 -14.21 21.27
N THR A 588 -20.61 -14.20 20.86
CA THR A 588 -21.04 -14.66 19.53
C THR A 588 -20.59 -13.72 18.40
N LEU A 589 -20.38 -12.43 18.68
CA LEU A 589 -19.68 -11.53 17.75
C LEU A 589 -18.15 -11.70 17.76
N ARG A 590 -17.54 -12.09 18.89
CA ARG A 590 -16.09 -12.35 19.03
C ARG A 590 -15.66 -13.72 18.50
N SER A 591 -16.58 -14.67 18.31
CA SER A 591 -16.25 -16.01 17.80
C SER A 591 -16.03 -16.08 16.29
N GLU A 592 -16.36 -15.01 15.54
CA GLU A 592 -16.35 -15.01 14.06
C GLU A 592 -15.56 -13.84 13.44
N GLY A 593 -14.79 -13.07 14.22
CA GLY A 593 -14.14 -11.86 13.69
C GLY A 593 -12.88 -11.37 14.38
N VAL A 594 -11.97 -10.85 13.55
CA VAL A 594 -10.71 -10.20 13.94
C VAL A 594 -10.95 -8.72 14.17
N VAL A 595 -10.73 -8.27 15.41
CA VAL A 595 -10.83 -6.86 15.80
C VAL A 595 -9.46 -6.20 15.77
N ALA A 596 -9.33 -5.11 15.01
CA ALA A 596 -8.09 -4.37 14.79
C ALA A 596 -8.17 -2.97 15.39
N MET A 597 -7.19 -2.60 16.22
CA MET A 597 -7.03 -1.25 16.76
C MET A 597 -5.97 -0.49 15.96
N LEU A 598 -6.35 0.66 15.40
CA LEU A 598 -5.49 1.55 14.63
C LEU A 598 -5.42 2.91 15.30
N ALA A 599 -4.20 3.36 15.61
CA ALA A 599 -3.97 4.70 16.16
C ALA A 599 -4.20 5.81 15.12
N ALA A 600 -4.12 5.48 13.83
CA ALA A 600 -4.35 6.39 12.72
C ALA A 600 -5.82 6.84 12.60
N GLU A 601 -6.04 7.97 11.93
CA GLU A 601 -7.36 8.50 11.60
C GLU A 601 -8.17 7.59 10.67
N LYS A 602 -9.44 7.93 10.45
CA LYS A 602 -10.30 7.27 9.46
C LYS A 602 -9.61 7.31 8.08
N PRO A 603 -9.44 6.16 7.38
CA PRO A 603 -8.88 6.11 6.03
C PRO A 603 -9.78 6.81 5.00
N ALA A 604 -9.18 7.28 3.92
CA ALA A 604 -9.89 7.79 2.75
C ALA A 604 -10.39 6.65 1.85
N LEU A 605 -9.77 5.47 1.95
CA LEU A 605 -10.03 4.27 1.14
C LEU A 605 -9.79 4.49 -0.36
N HIS A 606 -9.02 5.52 -0.72
CA HIS A 606 -8.68 5.88 -2.09
C HIS A 606 -7.77 4.81 -2.73
N PRO A 607 -8.25 3.97 -3.67
CA PRO A 607 -7.53 2.76 -4.09
C PRO A 607 -6.14 3.04 -4.70
N TYR A 608 -5.99 4.22 -5.28
CA TYR A 608 -4.77 4.67 -5.97
C TYR A 608 -3.85 5.55 -5.11
N ALA A 609 -4.26 5.91 -3.88
CA ALA A 609 -3.51 6.84 -3.02
C ALA A 609 -3.72 6.57 -1.50
N PRO A 610 -3.41 5.36 -1.00
CA PRO A 610 -3.47 5.06 0.43
C PRO A 610 -2.49 5.94 1.23
N ARG A 611 -2.96 6.51 2.34
CA ARG A 611 -2.17 7.36 3.25
C ARG A 611 -1.30 6.54 4.21
N THR A 612 -1.67 5.29 4.50
CA THR A 612 -0.93 4.37 5.38
C THR A 612 -0.84 2.96 4.81
N GLU A 613 0.11 2.15 5.30
CA GLU A 613 0.22 0.74 4.87
C GLU A 613 -0.98 -0.11 5.33
N ALA A 614 -1.51 0.17 6.53
CA ALA A 614 -2.74 -0.48 6.99
C ALA A 614 -3.94 -0.17 6.06
N GLU A 615 -4.05 1.07 5.58
CA GLU A 615 -5.07 1.47 4.58
C GLU A 615 -4.86 0.77 3.23
N ARG A 616 -3.61 0.67 2.75
CA ARG A 616 -3.28 -0.12 1.54
C ARG A 616 -3.76 -1.57 1.70
N GLN A 617 -3.41 -2.23 2.79
CA GLN A 617 -3.77 -3.63 2.99
C GLN A 617 -5.29 -3.84 3.24
N ILE A 618 -6.01 -2.82 3.70
CA ILE A 618 -7.48 -2.81 3.72
C ILE A 618 -8.04 -2.72 2.29
N ILE A 619 -7.50 -1.83 1.46
CA ILE A 619 -7.83 -1.72 0.02
C ILE A 619 -7.56 -3.05 -0.70
N ASP A 620 -6.44 -3.73 -0.40
CA ASP A 620 -6.06 -5.04 -0.96
C ASP A 620 -6.95 -6.21 -0.50
N LEU A 621 -7.87 -6.01 0.45
CA LEU A 621 -8.93 -6.99 0.77
C LEU A 621 -10.23 -6.72 -0.01
N VAL A 622 -10.50 -5.44 -0.32
CA VAL A 622 -11.74 -4.98 -0.96
C VAL A 622 -11.65 -4.98 -2.48
N HIS A 623 -10.57 -4.42 -3.02
CA HIS A 623 -10.33 -4.35 -4.46
C HIS A 623 -9.44 -5.50 -4.93
N GLU A 624 -9.39 -5.69 -6.24
CA GLU A 624 -8.60 -6.75 -6.87
C GLU A 624 -7.89 -6.20 -8.11
N PRO A 625 -6.58 -6.46 -8.27
CA PRO A 625 -5.84 -6.07 -9.47
C PRO A 625 -6.02 -7.11 -10.59
N LEU A 626 -5.46 -6.82 -11.77
CA LEU A 626 -5.32 -7.80 -12.84
C LEU A 626 -4.47 -9.01 -12.40
N MET A 627 -3.35 -8.74 -11.75
CA MET A 627 -2.42 -9.73 -11.20
C MET A 627 -1.88 -9.26 -9.84
N ARG A 628 -1.58 -10.21 -8.95
CA ARG A 628 -1.09 -9.97 -7.58
C ARG A 628 0.40 -10.23 -7.47
N VAL A 629 1.02 -9.65 -6.45
CA VAL A 629 2.35 -10.03 -5.94
C VAL A 629 2.17 -11.18 -4.94
N GLY A 630 2.90 -12.27 -5.13
CA GLY A 630 2.89 -13.43 -4.23
C GLY A 630 3.64 -13.19 -2.92
N ALA A 631 3.51 -14.13 -1.97
CA ALA A 631 4.28 -14.09 -0.71
C ALA A 631 5.77 -14.50 -0.89
N ASP A 632 6.12 -14.89 -2.11
CA ASP A 632 7.44 -15.13 -2.71
C ASP A 632 7.81 -14.02 -3.72
N GLY A 633 7.01 -12.94 -3.77
CA GLY A 633 7.08 -11.86 -4.74
C GLY A 633 6.47 -12.16 -6.11
N ALA A 634 6.43 -13.42 -6.55
CA ALA A 634 6.10 -13.79 -7.93
C ALA A 634 4.70 -13.33 -8.38
N LEU A 635 4.53 -13.03 -9.66
CA LEU A 635 3.24 -12.58 -10.22
C LEU A 635 2.20 -13.71 -10.25
N GLN A 636 1.01 -13.47 -9.72
CA GLN A 636 -0.06 -14.48 -9.58
C GLN A 636 -1.42 -14.01 -10.18
N PRO A 637 -2.23 -14.91 -10.78
CA PRO A 637 -3.53 -14.56 -11.36
C PRO A 637 -4.55 -13.99 -10.36
N ALA A 638 -5.31 -12.98 -10.79
CA ALA A 638 -6.29 -12.26 -9.97
C ALA A 638 -7.60 -11.99 -10.74
N LEU A 639 -7.79 -10.82 -11.36
CA LEU A 639 -8.89 -10.59 -12.30
C LEU A 639 -8.58 -11.11 -13.71
N ALA A 640 -7.31 -11.03 -14.14
CA ALA A 640 -6.81 -11.84 -15.24
C ALA A 640 -6.53 -13.25 -14.72
N GLU A 641 -6.97 -14.26 -15.44
CA GLU A 641 -6.67 -15.67 -15.17
C GLU A 641 -5.36 -16.09 -15.83
N LEU A 642 -5.09 -15.50 -17.00
CA LEU A 642 -3.99 -15.83 -17.89
C LEU A 642 -3.56 -14.56 -18.64
N TRP A 643 -2.26 -14.42 -18.87
CA TRP A 643 -1.69 -13.40 -19.73
C TRP A 643 -0.68 -14.03 -20.69
N ARG A 644 -0.57 -13.51 -21.92
CA ARG A 644 0.39 -13.98 -22.93
C ARG A 644 0.95 -12.80 -23.71
N TRP A 645 2.26 -12.80 -23.91
CA TRP A 645 2.88 -11.89 -24.86
C TRP A 645 2.81 -12.46 -26.29
N SER A 646 2.46 -11.61 -27.23
CA SER A 646 2.61 -11.82 -28.67
C SER A 646 3.32 -10.60 -29.30
N GLN A 647 3.62 -10.65 -30.59
CA GLN A 647 4.14 -9.51 -31.32
C GLN A 647 3.62 -9.52 -32.75
N ASP A 648 2.92 -8.45 -33.14
CA ASP A 648 2.63 -8.20 -34.54
C ASP A 648 3.83 -7.47 -35.17
N VAL A 649 4.28 -7.93 -36.34
CA VAL A 649 5.35 -7.31 -37.12
C VAL A 649 4.80 -6.98 -38.51
N THR A 650 4.58 -5.69 -38.77
CA THR A 650 3.96 -5.22 -40.00
C THR A 650 5.02 -4.78 -41.00
N CYS A 651 5.02 -5.44 -42.16
CA CYS A 651 5.82 -5.06 -43.33
C CYS A 651 4.92 -4.34 -44.34
N TRP A 652 5.45 -3.36 -45.09
CA TRP A 652 4.74 -2.73 -46.22
C TRP A 652 5.52 -2.95 -47.51
N PHE A 653 4.82 -2.97 -48.64
CA PHE A 653 5.40 -3.16 -49.97
C PHE A 653 4.90 -2.08 -50.93
N ALA A 654 5.51 -1.97 -52.11
CA ALA A 654 5.10 -0.99 -53.13
C ALA A 654 3.63 -1.16 -53.57
N ASP A 655 3.12 -2.40 -53.57
CA ASP A 655 1.77 -2.77 -53.96
C ASP A 655 1.28 -4.05 -53.27
N GLU A 656 -0.01 -4.36 -53.42
CA GLU A 656 -0.63 -5.58 -52.87
C GLU A 656 -0.13 -6.87 -53.54
N ALA A 657 0.29 -6.84 -54.81
CA ALA A 657 0.75 -8.04 -55.50
C ALA A 657 2.08 -8.53 -54.92
N THR A 658 2.99 -7.61 -54.63
CA THR A 658 4.27 -7.86 -53.94
C THR A 658 4.03 -8.34 -52.50
N ALA A 659 3.08 -7.71 -51.78
CA ALA A 659 2.70 -8.14 -50.43
C ALA A 659 2.08 -9.54 -50.40
N ARG A 660 1.31 -9.91 -51.44
CA ARG A 660 0.76 -11.27 -51.62
C ARG A 660 1.84 -12.29 -51.95
N GLN A 661 2.81 -11.94 -52.81
CA GLN A 661 3.98 -12.78 -53.07
C GLN A 661 4.81 -13.03 -51.79
N ALA A 662 4.92 -12.03 -50.90
CA ALA A 662 5.54 -12.19 -49.59
C ALA A 662 4.75 -13.15 -48.68
N GLN A 663 3.41 -13.07 -48.69
CA GLN A 663 2.54 -14.02 -47.98
C GLN A 663 2.73 -15.46 -48.47
N GLU A 664 2.72 -15.69 -49.78
CA GLU A 664 2.88 -17.01 -50.41
C GLU A 664 4.23 -17.64 -50.08
N ARG A 665 5.33 -16.86 -50.13
CA ARG A 665 6.69 -17.32 -49.75
C ARG A 665 6.80 -17.75 -48.30
N LEU A 666 6.13 -17.03 -47.39
CA LEU A 666 6.10 -17.38 -45.97
C LEU A 666 5.23 -18.62 -45.72
N GLN A 667 4.07 -18.74 -46.37
CA GLN A 667 3.22 -19.93 -46.28
C GLN A 667 3.93 -21.19 -46.82
N ALA A 668 4.79 -21.06 -47.83
CA ALA A 668 5.62 -22.17 -48.30
C ALA A 668 6.60 -22.74 -47.25
N GLN A 669 6.87 -22.02 -46.14
CA GLN A 669 7.76 -22.47 -45.06
C GLN A 669 7.08 -23.47 -44.07
N ILE A 670 5.79 -23.74 -44.24
CA ILE A 670 4.99 -24.70 -43.43
C ILE A 670 5.30 -26.17 -43.81
N GLY A 671 6.21 -26.41 -44.77
CA GLY A 671 6.59 -27.73 -45.29
C GLY A 671 7.31 -28.66 -44.29
N ALA A 672 8.17 -29.55 -44.80
CA ALA A 672 8.66 -30.72 -44.06
C ALA A 672 9.37 -30.47 -42.72
N SER A 673 9.85 -29.26 -42.44
CA SER A 673 10.43 -28.87 -41.13
C SER A 673 9.55 -27.90 -40.31
N ASN A 674 8.37 -27.53 -40.81
CA ASN A 674 7.42 -26.58 -40.21
C ASN A 674 8.08 -25.36 -39.53
N ARG A 675 8.77 -24.53 -40.32
CA ARG A 675 9.58 -23.42 -39.80
C ARG A 675 8.77 -22.38 -39.03
N TRP A 676 7.46 -22.33 -39.23
CA TRP A 676 6.56 -21.48 -38.45
C TRP A 676 6.57 -21.86 -36.96
N ALA A 677 6.66 -23.14 -36.63
CA ALA A 677 6.81 -23.60 -35.24
C ALA A 677 8.20 -23.24 -34.68
N GLU A 678 9.26 -23.40 -35.47
CA GLU A 678 10.63 -22.98 -35.11
C GLU A 678 10.70 -21.47 -34.80
N TRP A 679 10.05 -20.65 -35.62
CA TRP A 679 10.01 -19.19 -35.50
C TRP A 679 8.97 -18.65 -34.52
N ARG A 680 8.09 -19.51 -33.98
CA ARG A 680 6.90 -19.12 -33.21
C ARG A 680 5.99 -18.13 -33.98
N LEU A 681 5.91 -18.29 -35.30
CA LEU A 681 5.05 -17.51 -36.19
C LEU A 681 3.66 -18.13 -36.23
N GLY A 682 2.67 -17.44 -35.66
CA GLY A 682 1.29 -17.94 -35.51
C GLY A 682 0.40 -17.65 -36.73
N THR A 683 0.37 -16.40 -37.22
CA THR A 683 -0.44 -16.04 -38.40
C THR A 683 0.24 -15.02 -39.32
N VAL A 684 -0.13 -15.02 -40.60
CA VAL A 684 0.36 -14.09 -41.63
C VAL A 684 -0.84 -13.52 -42.39
N ARG A 685 -1.17 -12.25 -42.12
CA ARG A 685 -2.39 -11.57 -42.62
C ARG A 685 -2.03 -10.48 -43.64
N LEU A 686 -2.59 -10.57 -44.85
CA LEU A 686 -2.48 -9.54 -45.89
C LEU A 686 -3.54 -8.45 -45.65
N VAL A 687 -3.11 -7.19 -45.64
CA VAL A 687 -3.97 -6.01 -45.45
C VAL A 687 -3.55 -4.95 -46.48
N GLY A 688 -4.14 -5.01 -47.68
CA GLY A 688 -3.74 -4.16 -48.82
C GLY A 688 -2.27 -4.38 -49.19
N ASN A 689 -1.48 -3.31 -49.27
CA ASN A 689 -0.04 -3.38 -49.52
C ASN A 689 0.82 -3.73 -48.28
N SER A 690 0.22 -4.23 -47.20
CA SER A 690 0.91 -4.59 -45.97
C SER A 690 0.69 -6.03 -45.54
N LEU A 691 1.68 -6.58 -44.83
CA LEU A 691 1.69 -7.96 -44.36
C LEU A 691 1.98 -7.95 -42.85
N VAL A 692 0.99 -8.40 -42.06
CA VAL A 692 1.07 -8.47 -40.59
C VAL A 692 1.46 -9.89 -40.18
N LEU A 693 2.65 -10.02 -39.59
CA LEU A 693 3.22 -11.29 -39.09
C LEU A 693 2.99 -11.35 -37.57
N ASN A 694 2.10 -12.22 -37.11
CA ASN A 694 1.85 -12.40 -35.67
C ASN A 694 2.75 -13.51 -35.12
N PHE A 695 3.68 -13.15 -34.24
CA PHE A 695 4.50 -14.09 -33.47
C PHE A 695 3.88 -14.35 -32.10
N THR A 696 3.85 -15.61 -31.66
CA THR A 696 3.32 -16.03 -30.34
C THR A 696 4.35 -15.87 -29.22
N ASP A 697 5.41 -15.11 -29.47
CA ASP A 697 6.55 -14.88 -28.58
C ASP A 697 7.18 -13.52 -28.94
N PRO A 698 7.36 -12.59 -27.98
CA PRO A 698 7.91 -11.26 -28.25
C PRO A 698 9.45 -11.22 -28.31
N THR A 699 10.19 -12.29 -28.01
CA THR A 699 11.67 -12.29 -27.86
C THR A 699 12.47 -12.02 -29.14
N HIS A 700 11.82 -11.84 -30.29
CA HIS A 700 12.44 -11.63 -31.62
C HIS A 700 13.11 -12.87 -32.23
N ALA A 701 13.12 -14.02 -31.53
CA ALA A 701 13.95 -15.17 -31.90
C ALA A 701 13.68 -15.76 -33.30
N GLY A 702 12.47 -15.62 -33.83
CA GLY A 702 12.08 -16.01 -35.20
C GLY A 702 11.83 -14.85 -36.18
N THR A 703 11.93 -13.60 -35.73
CA THR A 703 11.57 -12.44 -36.55
C THR A 703 12.57 -12.16 -37.68
N PRO A 704 13.91 -12.15 -37.47
CA PRO A 704 14.89 -11.98 -38.54
C PRO A 704 14.75 -12.99 -39.68
N GLN A 705 14.49 -14.26 -39.34
CA GLN A 705 14.41 -15.37 -40.29
C GLN A 705 13.14 -15.29 -41.15
N ALA A 706 12.02 -14.84 -40.58
CA ALA A 706 10.81 -14.55 -41.34
C ALA A 706 10.99 -13.33 -42.27
N LEU A 707 11.69 -12.28 -41.81
CA LEU A 707 12.00 -11.11 -42.63
C LEU A 707 13.02 -11.42 -43.75
N GLU A 708 13.96 -12.32 -43.53
CA GLU A 708 14.96 -12.77 -44.52
C GLU A 708 14.30 -13.42 -45.75
N VAL A 709 13.25 -14.22 -45.55
CA VAL A 709 12.48 -14.89 -46.64
C VAL A 709 11.79 -13.91 -47.61
N ILE A 710 11.58 -12.66 -47.17
CA ILE A 710 10.89 -11.61 -47.92
C ILE A 710 11.77 -10.37 -48.20
N ALA A 711 13.07 -10.42 -47.85
CA ALA A 711 13.97 -9.26 -47.93
C ALA A 711 14.28 -8.83 -49.37
N ASP A 712 14.36 -9.77 -50.32
CA ASP A 712 14.57 -9.49 -51.75
C ASP A 712 13.34 -8.84 -52.43
N LEU A 713 12.15 -9.00 -51.84
CA LEU A 713 10.93 -8.28 -52.25
C LEU A 713 10.92 -6.81 -51.79
N ARG A 714 11.96 -6.35 -51.10
CA ARG A 714 12.21 -4.96 -50.67
C ARG A 714 11.02 -4.32 -49.95
N PRO A 715 10.74 -4.71 -48.69
CA PRO A 715 9.82 -3.97 -47.83
C PRO A 715 10.14 -2.46 -47.82
N LEU A 716 9.11 -1.63 -47.80
CA LEU A 716 9.22 -0.18 -47.70
C LEU A 716 9.76 0.21 -46.31
N PRO A 717 10.68 1.19 -46.23
CA PRO A 717 11.22 1.63 -44.96
C PRO A 717 10.15 2.26 -44.07
N VAL A 718 10.25 1.98 -42.78
CA VAL A 718 9.42 2.52 -41.70
C VAL A 718 10.27 3.49 -40.90
N ALA A 719 9.98 4.79 -41.02
CA ALA A 719 10.77 5.86 -40.41
C ALA A 719 10.04 6.48 -39.22
N PHE A 720 10.73 6.55 -38.07
CA PHE A 720 10.26 7.13 -36.82
C PHE A 720 10.72 8.58 -36.70
N TRP A 721 9.79 9.52 -36.62
CA TRP A 721 10.09 10.95 -36.47
C TRP A 721 9.57 11.47 -35.15
N ARG A 722 10.33 12.37 -34.51
CA ARG A 722 9.93 13.09 -33.31
C ARG A 722 9.80 14.58 -33.62
N ILE A 723 8.70 15.18 -33.18
CA ILE A 723 8.25 16.53 -33.51
C ILE A 723 8.01 17.29 -32.21
N GLU A 724 8.60 18.47 -32.04
CA GLU A 724 8.68 19.19 -30.77
C GLU A 724 8.53 20.72 -31.00
N THR A 725 7.77 21.43 -30.16
CA THR A 725 7.69 22.91 -30.17
C THR A 725 7.61 23.48 -28.73
N ALA A 726 7.72 24.80 -28.59
CA ALA A 726 7.43 25.50 -27.35
C ALA A 726 5.90 25.63 -27.05
N GLY A 727 5.04 25.50 -28.06
CA GLY A 727 3.58 25.59 -27.93
C GLY A 727 2.90 24.24 -27.70
N SER A 728 1.58 24.24 -27.48
CA SER A 728 0.81 22.99 -27.46
C SER A 728 0.62 22.47 -28.89
N LEU A 729 1.26 21.34 -29.19
CA LEU A 729 1.18 20.64 -30.47
C LEU A 729 -0.10 19.85 -30.65
N LYS A 730 -0.63 19.27 -29.57
CA LYS A 730 -1.57 18.14 -29.66
C LYS A 730 -2.79 18.46 -30.53
N SER A 731 -3.49 19.55 -30.21
CA SER A 731 -4.66 20.01 -30.98
C SER A 731 -4.32 20.33 -32.45
N ALA A 732 -3.16 20.94 -32.71
CA ALA A 732 -2.72 21.26 -34.07
C ALA A 732 -2.43 19.99 -34.90
N ALA A 733 -1.76 19.01 -34.31
CA ALA A 733 -1.46 17.74 -34.95
C ALA A 733 -2.72 16.89 -35.18
N GLU A 734 -3.62 16.80 -34.20
CA GLU A 734 -4.93 16.13 -34.34
C GLU A 734 -5.77 16.78 -35.45
N LYS A 735 -5.81 18.12 -35.50
CA LYS A 735 -6.48 18.91 -36.55
C LYS A 735 -5.88 18.67 -37.95
N PHE A 736 -4.55 18.58 -38.07
CA PHE A 736 -3.89 18.23 -39.33
C PHE A 736 -4.22 16.80 -39.77
N LEU A 737 -4.10 15.82 -38.88
CA LEU A 737 -4.35 14.41 -39.19
C LEU A 737 -5.82 14.15 -39.59
N ALA A 738 -6.75 14.93 -39.05
CA ALA A 738 -8.16 14.89 -39.42
C ALA A 738 -8.49 15.58 -40.76
N THR A 739 -7.57 16.36 -41.35
CA THR A 739 -7.85 17.19 -42.54
C THR A 739 -6.90 16.95 -43.72
N SER A 740 -5.69 16.44 -43.50
CA SER A 740 -4.71 16.18 -44.56
C SER A 740 -5.01 14.91 -45.35
N ALA A 741 -5.06 15.02 -46.67
CA ALA A 741 -5.15 13.87 -47.57
C ALA A 741 -3.92 12.94 -47.50
N LEU A 742 -2.78 13.42 -46.99
CA LEU A 742 -1.57 12.61 -46.80
C LEU A 742 -1.54 11.86 -45.46
N ALA A 743 -2.49 12.12 -44.54
CA ALA A 743 -2.49 11.52 -43.21
C ALA A 743 -2.44 9.98 -43.20
N GLN A 744 -2.90 9.31 -44.26
CA GLN A 744 -2.81 7.85 -44.41
C GLN A 744 -1.36 7.32 -44.51
N GLN A 745 -0.37 8.16 -44.81
CA GLN A 745 1.06 7.80 -44.77
C GLN A 745 1.60 7.74 -43.33
N ALA A 746 0.93 8.38 -42.37
CA ALA A 746 1.17 8.16 -40.95
C ALA A 746 0.54 6.82 -40.55
N ARG A 747 1.33 5.91 -39.99
CA ARG A 747 0.86 4.61 -39.49
C ARG A 747 0.64 4.58 -37.99
N ARG A 748 1.41 5.40 -37.25
CA ARG A 748 1.25 5.60 -35.81
C ARG A 748 1.56 7.05 -35.45
N VAL A 749 0.80 7.60 -34.51
CA VAL A 749 1.05 8.90 -33.88
C VAL A 749 0.93 8.71 -32.37
N TRP A 750 1.89 9.22 -31.58
CA TRP A 750 1.92 9.09 -30.12
C TRP A 750 2.38 10.40 -29.48
N PHE A 751 1.59 10.96 -28.56
CA PHE A 751 1.84 12.28 -27.96
C PHE A 751 2.65 12.17 -26.67
N ASP A 752 3.79 12.88 -26.63
CA ASP A 752 4.66 13.01 -25.46
C ASP A 752 4.34 14.33 -24.74
N ARG A 753 3.30 14.27 -23.89
CA ARG A 753 2.66 15.46 -23.30
C ARG A 753 2.08 16.35 -24.42
N ASP A 754 1.84 17.63 -24.13
CA ASP A 754 1.25 18.55 -25.10
C ASP A 754 2.27 19.17 -26.08
N HIS A 755 3.57 19.11 -25.79
CA HIS A 755 4.62 19.88 -26.50
C HIS A 755 5.43 19.05 -27.51
N ALA A 756 5.29 17.73 -27.49
CA ALA A 756 6.04 16.82 -28.36
C ALA A 756 5.15 15.64 -28.81
N PHE A 757 5.45 15.06 -29.98
CA PHE A 757 4.88 13.78 -30.41
C PHE A 757 5.80 13.04 -31.35
N GLU A 758 5.54 11.73 -31.49
CA GLU A 758 6.23 10.83 -32.39
C GLU A 758 5.27 10.36 -33.49
N ILE A 759 5.74 10.37 -34.74
CA ILE A 759 4.99 9.93 -35.93
C ILE A 759 5.79 8.88 -36.68
N VAL A 760 5.15 7.75 -36.97
CA VAL A 760 5.71 6.66 -37.76
C VAL A 760 5.18 6.75 -39.17
N THR A 761 6.09 6.78 -40.13
CA THR A 761 5.80 6.98 -41.55
C THR A 761 6.35 5.82 -42.37
N VAL A 762 5.79 5.56 -43.55
CA VAL A 762 6.19 4.44 -44.41
C VAL A 762 6.49 4.93 -45.82
N GLY A 763 7.66 4.59 -46.35
CA GLY A 763 8.12 5.02 -47.67
C GLY A 763 8.42 6.53 -47.73
N PRO A 764 8.31 7.17 -48.91
CA PRO A 764 8.76 8.56 -49.13
C PRO A 764 7.79 9.60 -48.55
N ALA A 765 7.80 9.74 -47.22
CA ALA A 765 6.89 10.60 -46.47
C ALA A 765 7.33 12.07 -46.34
N GLN A 766 8.40 12.51 -47.03
CA GLN A 766 8.94 13.88 -46.94
C GLN A 766 7.85 14.95 -47.11
N ARG A 767 6.96 14.78 -48.09
CA ARG A 767 5.86 15.72 -48.35
C ARG A 767 4.84 15.80 -47.20
N LEU A 768 4.53 14.67 -46.54
CA LEU A 768 3.69 14.68 -45.34
C LEU A 768 4.33 15.51 -44.23
N LEU A 769 5.64 15.34 -44.01
CA LEU A 769 6.40 16.01 -42.97
C LEU A 769 6.53 17.52 -43.24
N ASP A 770 6.72 17.91 -44.51
CA ASP A 770 6.74 19.31 -44.92
C ASP A 770 5.36 19.98 -44.72
N GLU A 771 4.27 19.37 -45.21
CA GLU A 771 2.91 19.88 -45.01
C GLU A 771 2.53 19.93 -43.51
N LEU A 772 2.96 18.95 -42.71
CA LEU A 772 2.75 18.88 -41.25
C LEU A 772 3.52 19.97 -40.50
N ARG A 773 4.78 20.20 -40.85
CA ARG A 773 5.63 21.25 -40.24
C ARG A 773 5.03 22.62 -40.47
N ASP A 774 4.68 22.92 -41.71
CA ASP A 774 4.21 24.24 -42.12
C ASP A 774 2.82 24.53 -41.53
N PHE A 775 1.96 23.51 -41.41
CA PHE A 775 0.67 23.61 -40.70
C PHE A 775 0.85 23.87 -39.19
N ILE A 776 1.70 23.10 -38.52
CA ILE A 776 1.97 23.25 -37.09
C ILE A 776 2.57 24.62 -36.80
N ALA A 777 3.53 25.10 -37.60
CA ALA A 777 4.14 26.42 -37.46
C ALA A 777 3.08 27.54 -37.57
N ALA A 778 2.13 27.40 -38.51
CA ALA A 778 1.05 28.37 -38.69
C ALA A 778 0.04 28.39 -37.52
N GLU A 779 -0.38 27.22 -37.03
CA GLU A 779 -1.37 27.09 -35.94
C GLU A 779 -0.76 27.49 -34.58
N THR A 780 0.45 27.03 -34.28
CA THR A 780 1.10 27.22 -32.96
C THR A 780 1.97 28.46 -32.85
N ARG A 781 2.26 29.14 -33.99
CA ARG A 781 3.18 30.29 -34.09
C ARG A 781 4.57 30.03 -33.47
N SER A 782 4.97 28.77 -33.42
CA SER A 782 6.20 28.30 -32.77
C SER A 782 7.12 27.63 -33.78
N GLU A 783 8.44 27.68 -33.55
CA GLU A 783 9.40 26.92 -34.35
C GLU A 783 9.24 25.42 -34.09
N VAL A 784 9.27 24.61 -35.15
CA VAL A 784 8.96 23.18 -35.13
C VAL A 784 10.23 22.36 -35.34
N GLY A 785 10.76 21.81 -34.25
CA GLY A 785 11.84 20.85 -34.31
C GLY A 785 11.32 19.51 -34.84
N MET A 786 11.93 19.00 -35.92
CA MET A 786 11.66 17.66 -36.44
C MET A 786 12.96 16.85 -36.50
N ARG A 787 12.92 15.61 -36.02
CA ARG A 787 14.11 14.74 -35.89
C ARG A 787 13.77 13.32 -36.32
N LEU A 788 14.53 12.76 -37.26
CA LEU A 788 14.51 11.32 -37.52
C LEU A 788 15.15 10.59 -36.33
N MET A 789 14.43 9.66 -35.72
CA MET A 789 14.88 8.84 -34.60
C MET A 789 15.48 7.50 -35.06
N GLY A 790 15.05 7.00 -36.23
CA GLY A 790 15.55 5.76 -36.82
C GLY A 790 14.67 5.29 -37.99
N GLU A 791 15.17 4.29 -38.73
CA GLU A 791 14.49 3.67 -39.86
C GLU A 791 14.66 2.14 -39.79
N VAL A 792 13.60 1.38 -40.09
CA VAL A 792 13.57 -0.09 -40.01
C VAL A 792 12.77 -0.69 -41.18
N GLY A 793 13.00 -1.96 -41.51
CA GLY A 793 12.27 -2.65 -42.59
C GLY A 793 10.84 -3.12 -42.25
N ALA A 794 10.47 -3.14 -40.96
CA ALA A 794 9.15 -3.54 -40.49
C ALA A 794 8.85 -2.92 -39.11
N LEU A 795 7.57 -2.58 -38.85
CA LEU A 795 7.14 -2.07 -37.55
C LEU A 795 6.85 -3.26 -36.60
N SER A 796 7.56 -3.35 -35.48
CA SER A 796 7.30 -4.36 -34.43
C SER A 796 6.45 -3.78 -33.31
N GLU A 797 5.33 -4.41 -33.02
CA GLU A 797 4.32 -3.99 -32.05
C GLU A 797 4.06 -5.14 -31.07
N PRO A 798 4.77 -5.18 -29.91
CA PRO A 798 4.50 -6.16 -28.86
C PRO A 798 3.08 -5.98 -28.33
N ALA A 799 2.38 -7.09 -28.09
CA ALA A 799 1.04 -7.09 -27.56
C ALA A 799 0.92 -8.04 -26.36
N LEU A 800 0.19 -7.62 -25.33
CA LEU A 800 -0.14 -8.43 -24.16
C LEU A 800 -1.62 -8.76 -24.20
N ASP A 801 -1.92 -10.05 -24.37
CA ASP A 801 -3.27 -10.60 -24.33
C ASP A 801 -3.60 -11.00 -22.89
N LEU A 802 -4.60 -10.35 -22.29
CA LEU A 802 -5.17 -10.71 -21.00
C LEU A 802 -6.49 -11.48 -21.20
N ASP A 803 -6.55 -12.72 -20.73
CA ASP A 803 -7.80 -13.46 -20.60
C ASP A 803 -8.36 -13.25 -19.17
N MET A 804 -9.55 -12.63 -19.09
CA MET A 804 -10.24 -12.35 -17.84
C MET A 804 -10.83 -13.63 -17.24
N ARG A 805 -10.83 -13.73 -15.90
CA ARG A 805 -11.41 -14.87 -15.18
C ARG A 805 -12.91 -14.92 -15.35
N GLN A 806 -13.41 -16.04 -15.87
CA GLN A 806 -14.84 -16.29 -16.03
C GLN A 806 -15.59 -16.31 -14.68
N GLY A 807 -16.82 -15.80 -14.67
CA GLY A 807 -17.71 -15.83 -13.50
C GLY A 807 -17.36 -14.86 -12.36
N GLN A 808 -16.34 -14.01 -12.51
CA GLN A 808 -16.05 -12.93 -11.55
C GLN A 808 -17.16 -11.87 -11.54
N THR A 809 -17.54 -11.39 -10.35
CA THR A 809 -18.48 -10.26 -10.18
C THR A 809 -17.94 -9.24 -9.19
N TRP A 810 -18.22 -7.96 -9.47
CA TRP A 810 -18.09 -6.86 -8.53
C TRP A 810 -19.03 -7.05 -7.33
N HIS A 811 -18.77 -6.36 -6.22
CA HIS A 811 -19.57 -6.49 -4.97
C HIS A 811 -21.03 -6.03 -5.10
N ASP A 812 -21.37 -5.30 -6.15
CA ASP A 812 -22.74 -4.93 -6.52
C ASP A 812 -23.47 -6.01 -7.36
N GLY A 813 -22.78 -7.10 -7.72
CA GLY A 813 -23.29 -8.20 -8.53
C GLY A 813 -23.08 -8.03 -10.05
N THR A 814 -22.51 -6.92 -10.52
CA THR A 814 -22.19 -6.76 -11.95
C THR A 814 -20.98 -7.60 -12.37
N PRO A 815 -20.94 -8.15 -13.60
CA PRO A 815 -19.84 -9.01 -14.04
C PRO A 815 -18.55 -8.21 -14.29
N VAL A 816 -17.40 -8.80 -13.97
CA VAL A 816 -16.07 -8.22 -14.29
C VAL A 816 -15.73 -8.47 -15.76
N THR A 817 -15.26 -7.44 -16.46
CA THR A 817 -14.98 -7.49 -17.91
C THR A 817 -13.69 -6.75 -18.29
N ALA A 818 -13.19 -7.01 -19.50
CA ALA A 818 -12.09 -6.25 -20.11
C ALA A 818 -12.41 -4.74 -20.29
N ARG A 819 -13.70 -4.36 -20.30
CA ARG A 819 -14.12 -2.95 -20.36
C ARG A 819 -13.80 -2.20 -19.08
N ASP A 820 -13.95 -2.84 -17.91
CA ASP A 820 -13.63 -2.24 -16.61
C ASP A 820 -12.14 -1.91 -16.52
N VAL A 821 -11.31 -2.84 -16.97
CA VAL A 821 -9.85 -2.67 -17.09
C VAL A 821 -9.51 -1.48 -17.98
N LYS A 822 -10.04 -1.45 -19.21
CA LYS A 822 -9.78 -0.37 -20.17
C LYS A 822 -10.21 1.00 -19.61
N THR A 823 -11.42 1.10 -19.06
CA THR A 823 -11.93 2.33 -18.46
C THR A 823 -11.08 2.78 -17.26
N THR A 824 -10.67 1.87 -16.37
CA THR A 824 -9.75 2.20 -15.27
C THR A 824 -8.43 2.77 -15.78
N ILE A 825 -7.77 2.13 -16.75
CA ILE A 825 -6.48 2.62 -17.29
C ILE A 825 -6.65 3.99 -17.97
N GLU A 826 -7.76 4.23 -18.66
CA GLU A 826 -8.08 5.53 -19.26
C GLU A 826 -8.26 6.64 -18.21
N GLN A 827 -8.95 6.38 -17.09
CA GLN A 827 -9.11 7.39 -16.02
C GLN A 827 -7.83 7.60 -15.22
N VAL A 828 -7.10 6.51 -14.89
CA VAL A 828 -5.78 6.55 -14.26
C VAL A 828 -4.80 7.41 -15.06
N ASN A 829 -4.76 7.24 -16.38
CA ASN A 829 -3.87 8.03 -17.23
C ASN A 829 -4.23 9.53 -17.28
N ARG A 830 -5.50 9.90 -17.08
CA ARG A 830 -5.96 11.31 -17.03
C ARG A 830 -5.67 11.99 -15.69
N ARG A 831 -5.85 11.31 -14.55
CA ARG A 831 -5.66 11.92 -13.21
C ARG A 831 -4.18 11.91 -12.78
N PRO A 832 -3.65 12.97 -12.15
CA PRO A 832 -2.21 13.16 -11.90
C PRO A 832 -1.63 12.35 -10.73
N TRP A 833 -2.25 11.24 -10.33
CA TRP A 833 -1.85 10.43 -9.18
C TRP A 833 -0.44 9.84 -9.27
N LEU A 834 0.28 9.88 -8.15
CA LEU A 834 1.62 9.30 -7.96
C LEU A 834 1.54 7.78 -7.76
N LEU A 835 1.14 7.08 -8.83
CA LEU A 835 1.05 5.62 -8.88
C LEU A 835 2.43 4.98 -9.05
N PRO A 836 2.72 3.86 -8.35
CA PRO A 836 3.85 3.00 -8.69
C PRO A 836 3.76 2.55 -10.15
N ASN A 837 4.91 2.39 -10.82
CA ASN A 837 5.02 1.90 -12.19
C ASN A 837 4.24 2.73 -13.25
N ARG A 838 3.82 3.97 -12.95
CA ARG A 838 2.94 4.76 -13.85
C ARG A 838 3.50 4.92 -15.26
N GLU A 839 4.82 5.06 -15.42
CA GLU A 839 5.45 5.20 -16.73
C GLU A 839 5.25 3.94 -17.60
N ALA A 840 5.11 2.74 -17.02
CA ALA A 840 4.80 1.51 -17.76
C ALA A 840 3.48 1.64 -18.56
N LEU A 841 2.48 2.32 -17.99
CA LEU A 841 1.19 2.56 -18.64
C LEU A 841 1.28 3.51 -19.84
N ARG A 842 2.33 4.35 -19.93
CA ARG A 842 2.58 5.25 -21.08
C ARG A 842 3.15 4.54 -22.30
N HIS A 843 3.61 3.29 -22.17
CA HIS A 843 4.03 2.48 -23.31
C HIS A 843 2.85 1.83 -24.03
N ILE A 844 1.65 1.86 -23.45
CA ILE A 844 0.41 1.42 -24.11
C ILE A 844 0.10 2.34 -25.30
N GLN A 845 0.01 1.74 -26.48
CA GLN A 845 -0.38 2.37 -27.74
C GLN A 845 -1.87 2.21 -28.00
N ALA A 846 -2.42 1.01 -27.75
CA ALA A 846 -3.84 0.70 -27.94
C ALA A 846 -4.34 -0.34 -26.94
N MET A 847 -5.64 -0.34 -26.68
CA MET A 847 -6.35 -1.34 -25.87
C MET A 847 -7.61 -1.78 -26.62
N GLU A 848 -7.65 -3.04 -27.04
CA GLU A 848 -8.70 -3.65 -27.84
C GLU A 848 -9.43 -4.72 -27.02
N ILE A 849 -10.76 -4.76 -27.14
CA ILE A 849 -11.61 -5.69 -26.38
C ILE A 849 -12.06 -6.80 -27.33
N GLU A 850 -11.62 -8.02 -27.05
CA GLU A 850 -11.91 -9.22 -27.83
C GLU A 850 -12.92 -10.13 -27.11
N ASN A 851 -13.37 -11.18 -27.80
CA ASN A 851 -14.13 -12.31 -27.24
C ASN A 851 -15.34 -11.87 -26.37
N GLY A 852 -16.12 -10.92 -26.89
CA GLY A 852 -17.35 -10.41 -26.25
C GLY A 852 -17.13 -9.63 -24.95
N GLY A 853 -15.89 -9.27 -24.60
CA GLY A 853 -15.55 -8.62 -23.33
C GLY A 853 -14.70 -9.46 -22.38
N ASN A 854 -14.38 -10.72 -22.70
CA ASN A 854 -13.53 -11.56 -21.85
C ASN A 854 -12.03 -11.41 -22.08
N ARG A 855 -11.60 -10.73 -23.15
CA ARG A 855 -10.18 -10.50 -23.42
C ARG A 855 -9.87 -9.04 -23.64
N LEU A 856 -8.74 -8.60 -23.09
CA LEU A 856 -8.12 -7.31 -23.42
C LEU A 856 -6.80 -7.57 -24.15
N ARG A 857 -6.70 -7.19 -25.42
CA ARG A 857 -5.45 -7.14 -26.18
C ARG A 857 -4.87 -5.74 -26.03
N VAL A 858 -3.65 -5.63 -25.51
CA VAL A 858 -2.99 -4.35 -25.27
C VAL A 858 -1.71 -4.26 -26.10
N VAL A 859 -1.67 -3.31 -27.03
CA VAL A 859 -0.53 -3.11 -27.93
C VAL A 859 0.41 -2.05 -27.35
N PHE A 860 1.71 -2.29 -27.41
CA PHE A 860 2.75 -1.42 -26.87
C PHE A 860 3.59 -0.76 -27.97
N ARG A 861 3.97 0.50 -27.76
CA ARG A 861 4.73 1.30 -28.73
C ARG A 861 6.17 0.81 -28.96
N SER A 862 6.70 0.03 -28.03
CA SER A 862 8.09 -0.43 -27.95
C SER A 862 8.17 -1.75 -27.18
N ARG A 863 9.30 -2.44 -27.27
CA ARG A 863 9.64 -3.56 -26.37
C ARG A 863 9.83 -3.02 -24.96
N TYR A 864 9.00 -3.47 -24.02
CA TYR A 864 9.03 -3.05 -22.61
C TYR A 864 8.29 -4.09 -21.75
N GLY A 865 9.01 -5.10 -21.27
CA GLY A 865 8.42 -6.20 -20.49
C GLY A 865 7.95 -5.84 -19.07
N PRO A 866 8.54 -4.84 -18.36
CA PRO A 866 7.97 -4.29 -17.12
C PRO A 866 6.59 -3.64 -17.28
N ALA A 867 5.97 -3.67 -18.47
CA ALA A 867 4.54 -3.42 -18.66
C ALA A 867 3.67 -4.28 -17.74
N LEU A 868 4.00 -5.58 -17.56
CA LEU A 868 3.28 -6.49 -16.64
C LEU A 868 3.21 -5.91 -15.22
N CYS A 869 4.34 -5.37 -14.76
CA CYS A 869 4.48 -4.74 -13.46
C CYS A 869 3.60 -3.49 -13.28
N GLY A 870 3.26 -2.77 -14.36
CA GLY A 870 2.27 -1.69 -14.34
C GLY A 870 0.86 -2.12 -13.90
N TRP A 871 0.56 -3.42 -13.95
CA TRP A 871 -0.74 -4.00 -13.58
C TRP A 871 -0.68 -4.91 -12.35
N ALA A 872 0.51 -5.13 -11.79
CA ALA A 872 0.72 -5.86 -10.55
C ALA A 872 0.30 -4.97 -9.36
N GLY A 873 -0.80 -5.34 -8.68
CA GLY A 873 -1.32 -4.57 -7.54
C GLY A 873 -2.00 -3.24 -7.90
N LEU A 874 -2.23 -2.92 -9.18
CA LEU A 874 -3.06 -1.77 -9.59
C LEU A 874 -4.56 -2.16 -9.50
N PRO A 875 -5.36 -1.55 -8.62
CA PRO A 875 -6.78 -1.91 -8.48
C PRO A 875 -7.57 -1.63 -9.77
N VAL A 876 -8.39 -2.58 -10.22
CA VAL A 876 -9.40 -2.33 -11.25
C VAL A 876 -10.71 -1.94 -10.56
N LEU A 877 -11.49 -1.06 -11.19
CA LEU A 877 -12.80 -0.60 -10.70
C LEU A 877 -13.83 -0.73 -11.84
N PRO A 878 -15.12 -0.93 -11.53
CA PRO A 878 -16.13 -1.14 -12.56
C PRO A 878 -16.33 0.09 -13.46
N ALA A 879 -16.46 -0.14 -14.76
CA ALA A 879 -16.71 0.91 -15.75
C ALA A 879 -18.05 1.63 -15.49
N SER A 880 -19.03 0.96 -14.87
CA SER A 880 -20.31 1.56 -14.46
C SER A 880 -20.09 2.66 -13.41
N TRP A 881 -19.35 2.37 -12.33
CA TRP A 881 -19.03 3.35 -11.29
C TRP A 881 -18.22 4.53 -11.85
N TRP A 882 -17.26 4.27 -12.74
CA TRP A 882 -16.54 5.34 -13.45
C TRP A 882 -17.45 6.22 -14.31
N GLN A 883 -18.44 5.65 -15.01
CA GLN A 883 -19.35 6.42 -15.86
C GLN A 883 -20.26 7.36 -15.04
N THR A 884 -20.61 6.98 -13.81
CA THR A 884 -21.38 7.84 -12.89
C THR A 884 -20.52 9.00 -12.35
N HIS A 885 -19.30 8.71 -11.88
CA HIS A 885 -18.49 9.66 -11.08
C HIS A 885 -17.27 10.27 -11.84
N GLU A 886 -17.18 10.14 -13.17
CA GLU A 886 -16.01 10.54 -13.98
C GLU A 886 -15.46 11.94 -13.65
N ARG A 887 -16.37 12.89 -13.38
CA ARG A 887 -16.10 14.32 -13.20
C ARG A 887 -15.91 14.76 -11.75
N GLU A 888 -16.10 13.86 -10.80
CA GLU A 888 -16.01 14.18 -9.37
C GLU A 888 -14.55 14.17 -8.89
N ASP A 889 -14.22 14.96 -7.88
CA ASP A 889 -12.86 14.98 -7.32
C ASP A 889 -12.55 13.71 -6.51
N ASP A 890 -11.34 13.64 -5.96
CA ASP A 890 -10.84 12.44 -5.27
C ASP A 890 -11.53 12.18 -3.90
N SER A 891 -12.43 13.05 -3.43
CA SER A 891 -13.25 12.79 -2.24
C SER A 891 -14.32 11.70 -2.46
N ILE A 892 -14.68 11.41 -3.72
CA ILE A 892 -15.72 10.41 -4.03
C ILE A 892 -15.37 9.00 -3.54
N PHE A 893 -14.07 8.68 -3.47
CA PHE A 893 -13.58 7.41 -2.92
C PHE A 893 -13.84 7.27 -1.41
N THR A 894 -14.18 8.35 -0.70
CA THR A 894 -14.57 8.33 0.72
C THR A 894 -16.08 8.48 0.93
N THR A 895 -16.80 9.18 0.04
CA THR A 895 -18.25 9.45 0.17
C THR A 895 -19.12 8.37 -0.49
N ALA A 896 -18.75 7.88 -1.67
CA ALA A 896 -19.39 6.74 -2.35
C ALA A 896 -18.31 5.73 -2.84
N PRO A 897 -17.58 5.08 -1.91
CA PRO A 897 -16.45 4.22 -2.25
C PRO A 897 -16.86 3.12 -3.23
N PRO A 898 -16.05 2.86 -4.28
CA PRO A 898 -16.44 1.96 -5.36
C PRO A 898 -16.63 0.51 -4.89
N PRO A 899 -17.56 -0.26 -5.49
CA PRO A 899 -17.64 -1.70 -5.26
C PRO A 899 -16.35 -2.37 -5.79
N GLY A 900 -15.77 -3.25 -4.98
CA GLY A 900 -14.58 -4.01 -5.33
C GLY A 900 -14.91 -5.36 -5.96
N ALA A 901 -13.87 -6.13 -6.26
CA ALA A 901 -13.96 -7.54 -6.66
C ALA A 901 -13.00 -8.43 -5.83
N GLY A 902 -12.48 -7.88 -4.72
CA GLY A 902 -11.67 -8.61 -3.76
C GLY A 902 -12.51 -9.51 -2.86
N ALA A 903 -11.83 -10.34 -2.07
CA ALA A 903 -12.48 -11.37 -1.27
C ALA A 903 -13.38 -10.85 -0.13
N PHE A 904 -13.29 -9.57 0.22
CA PHE A 904 -14.08 -8.92 1.27
C PHE A 904 -14.84 -7.73 0.72
N ARG A 905 -16.11 -7.58 1.11
CA ARG A 905 -16.89 -6.36 0.87
C ARG A 905 -16.99 -5.54 2.15
N MET A 906 -17.03 -4.22 2.00
CA MET A 906 -17.38 -3.31 3.08
C MET A 906 -18.84 -3.58 3.49
N ALA A 907 -19.08 -3.76 4.79
CA ALA A 907 -20.42 -3.97 5.35
C ALA A 907 -20.91 -2.75 6.15
N HIS A 908 -19.98 -1.95 6.69
CA HIS A 908 -20.27 -0.73 7.44
C HIS A 908 -19.03 0.17 7.50
N LEU A 909 -19.22 1.49 7.41
CA LEU A 909 -18.16 2.50 7.53
C LEU A 909 -18.74 3.76 8.20
N ASP A 910 -18.22 4.13 9.37
CA ASP A 910 -18.61 5.37 10.09
C ASP A 910 -17.41 6.32 10.28
N ALA A 911 -17.41 7.15 11.34
CA ALA A 911 -16.33 8.09 11.65
C ALA A 911 -15.13 7.45 12.39
N ARG A 912 -15.30 6.25 12.97
CA ARG A 912 -14.31 5.52 13.78
C ARG A 912 -14.25 4.02 13.50
N THR A 913 -15.19 3.43 12.77
CA THR A 913 -15.16 1.99 12.45
C THR A 913 -15.33 1.69 10.96
N LEU A 914 -14.70 0.59 10.52
CA LEU A 914 -14.92 -0.08 9.25
C LEU A 914 -15.11 -1.57 9.53
N SER A 915 -16.19 -2.18 9.04
CA SER A 915 -16.36 -3.64 9.04
C SER A 915 -16.29 -4.20 7.63
N LEU A 916 -15.46 -5.23 7.46
CA LEU A 916 -15.38 -6.02 6.24
C LEU A 916 -15.97 -7.41 6.47
N THR A 917 -16.67 -7.94 5.47
CA THR A 917 -17.24 -9.30 5.48
C THR A 917 -16.77 -10.09 4.26
N PRO A 918 -16.47 -11.39 4.39
CA PRO A 918 -16.09 -12.22 3.25
C PRO A 918 -17.24 -12.27 2.24
N VAL A 919 -16.92 -12.17 0.95
CA VAL A 919 -17.91 -12.24 -0.15
C VAL A 919 -18.46 -13.67 -0.26
N ALA A 920 -17.58 -14.67 -0.16
CA ALA A 920 -17.91 -16.08 -0.02
C ALA A 920 -17.41 -16.58 1.35
N ALA A 921 -18.34 -16.80 2.29
CA ALA A 921 -18.00 -17.21 3.65
C ALA A 921 -17.62 -18.70 3.71
N THR A 922 -16.37 -19.00 4.07
CA THR A 922 -15.95 -20.34 4.52
C THR A 922 -15.93 -20.38 6.05
N PRO A 923 -15.97 -21.57 6.70
CA PRO A 923 -15.86 -21.69 8.16
C PRO A 923 -14.60 -21.02 8.75
N ASP A 924 -13.51 -20.98 7.97
CA ASP A 924 -12.24 -20.33 8.34
C ASP A 924 -12.14 -18.82 7.99
N SER A 925 -13.13 -18.21 7.33
CA SER A 925 -13.04 -16.82 6.85
C SER A 925 -13.44 -15.81 7.94
N PRO A 926 -12.50 -15.04 8.53
CA PRO A 926 -12.83 -14.09 9.59
C PRO A 926 -13.56 -12.86 9.04
N ARG A 927 -14.53 -12.34 9.79
CA ARG A 927 -14.98 -10.95 9.60
C ARG A 927 -13.92 -10.00 10.15
N PHE A 928 -13.73 -8.82 9.56
CA PHE A 928 -12.83 -7.80 10.14
C PHE A 928 -13.63 -6.63 10.71
N LEU A 929 -13.16 -6.11 11.84
CA LEU A 929 -13.63 -4.86 12.45
C LEU A 929 -12.43 -3.98 12.79
N PHE A 930 -12.23 -2.92 12.02
CA PHE A 930 -11.18 -1.93 12.23
C PHE A 930 -11.72 -0.76 13.05
N HIS A 931 -11.00 -0.38 14.11
CA HIS A 931 -11.24 0.81 14.91
C HIS A 931 -10.14 1.83 14.66
N PHE A 932 -10.51 3.02 14.17
CA PHE A 932 -9.62 4.15 13.91
C PHE A 932 -9.63 5.14 15.09
N ASN A 933 -8.58 5.95 15.21
CA ASN A 933 -8.32 6.82 16.36
C ASN A 933 -8.33 6.05 17.70
N ALA A 934 -7.84 4.81 17.70
CA ALA A 934 -7.74 3.99 18.90
C ALA A 934 -6.70 4.57 19.86
N THR A 935 -7.13 4.99 21.05
CA THR A 935 -6.21 5.54 22.06
C THR A 935 -5.37 4.42 22.69
N PRO A 936 -4.20 4.74 23.31
CA PRO A 936 -3.42 3.76 24.05
C PRO A 936 -4.26 3.02 25.09
N LEU A 937 -5.09 3.74 25.86
CA LEU A 937 -6.00 3.17 26.86
C LEU A 937 -7.05 2.23 26.24
N MET A 938 -7.66 2.59 25.10
CA MET A 938 -8.58 1.70 24.39
C MET A 938 -7.89 0.42 23.92
N THR A 939 -6.64 0.54 23.48
CA THR A 939 -5.81 -0.59 23.02
C THR A 939 -5.42 -1.49 24.20
N GLU A 940 -4.97 -0.92 25.33
CA GLU A 940 -4.65 -1.67 26.55
C GLU A 940 -5.86 -2.40 27.14
N ILE A 941 -7.03 -1.73 27.21
CA ILE A 941 -8.28 -2.37 27.61
C ILE A 941 -8.65 -3.49 26.63
N GLY A 942 -8.54 -3.24 25.33
CA GLY A 942 -8.86 -4.20 24.28
C GLY A 942 -7.99 -5.47 24.31
N LEU A 943 -6.69 -5.31 24.58
CA LEU A 943 -5.75 -6.41 24.79
C LEU A 943 -6.01 -7.12 26.13
N GLY A 944 -6.16 -6.37 27.23
CA GLY A 944 -6.41 -6.92 28.57
C GLY A 944 -7.73 -7.70 28.69
N THR A 945 -8.74 -7.32 27.92
CA THR A 945 -10.03 -8.04 27.81
C THR A 945 -10.03 -9.15 26.75
N LYS A 946 -8.91 -9.35 26.04
CA LYS A 946 -8.76 -10.28 24.89
C LYS A 946 -9.87 -10.10 23.84
N THR A 947 -10.17 -8.84 23.53
CA THR A 947 -11.12 -8.44 22.48
C THR A 947 -10.42 -7.90 21.25
N THR A 948 -9.25 -7.27 21.42
CA THR A 948 -8.38 -6.85 20.33
C THR A 948 -7.50 -8.02 19.87
N HIS A 949 -7.46 -8.23 18.56
CA HIS A 949 -6.76 -9.33 17.89
C HIS A 949 -5.59 -8.84 17.03
N LEU A 950 -5.59 -7.55 16.67
CA LEU A 950 -4.59 -6.89 15.84
C LEU A 950 -4.39 -5.45 16.35
N VAL A 951 -3.14 -4.98 16.45
CA VAL A 951 -2.79 -3.59 16.77
C VAL A 951 -1.81 -3.06 15.74
N TRP A 952 -2.10 -1.88 15.18
CA TRP A 952 -1.30 -1.27 14.10
C TRP A 952 -1.19 0.27 14.23
N PRO A 953 0.03 0.85 14.23
CA PRO A 953 1.31 0.17 14.43
C PRO A 953 1.38 -0.40 15.85
N ALA A 954 2.16 -1.46 16.05
CA ALA A 954 2.36 -2.02 17.38
C ALA A 954 3.18 -1.05 18.27
N PRO A 955 2.86 -0.95 19.57
CA PRO A 955 3.74 -0.28 20.51
C PRO A 955 5.04 -1.08 20.70
N ALA A 956 6.18 -0.39 20.71
CA ALA A 956 7.50 -1.01 20.57
C ALA A 956 7.87 -2.04 21.66
N THR A 957 7.22 -1.97 22.83
CA THR A 957 7.55 -2.67 24.08
C THR A 957 6.73 -3.94 24.38
N ASP A 958 5.78 -4.33 23.53
CA ASP A 958 4.74 -5.30 23.92
C ASP A 958 5.19 -6.79 23.76
N ASN A 959 6.08 -7.23 24.65
CA ASN A 959 6.59 -8.61 24.74
C ASN A 959 5.58 -9.61 25.35
N ARG A 960 4.29 -9.51 25.05
CA ARG A 960 3.26 -10.43 25.57
C ARG A 960 3.30 -11.77 24.84
N HIS A 961 3.26 -12.88 25.58
CA HIS A 961 3.27 -14.23 25.00
C HIS A 961 2.03 -14.57 24.14
N ASP A 962 0.93 -13.81 24.23
CA ASP A 962 -0.27 -14.00 23.41
C ASP A 962 -0.33 -13.10 22.16
N LEU A 963 0.73 -12.33 21.88
CA LEU A 963 0.90 -11.53 20.66
C LEU A 963 2.17 -11.94 19.90
N ARG A 964 2.11 -11.89 18.57
CA ARG A 964 3.22 -12.10 17.64
C ARG A 964 3.46 -10.82 16.85
N ALA A 965 4.67 -10.27 16.93
CA ALA A 965 5.08 -9.14 16.10
C ALA A 965 5.27 -9.60 14.65
N CYS A 966 4.54 -9.01 13.72
CA CYS A 966 4.56 -9.31 12.29
C CYS A 966 5.05 -8.08 11.53
N LEU A 967 6.14 -8.22 10.76
CA LEU A 967 6.69 -7.16 9.93
C LEU A 967 6.01 -7.13 8.57
N THR A 968 5.74 -5.94 8.06
CA THR A 968 5.27 -5.71 6.68
C THR A 968 6.40 -5.90 5.66
N PRO A 969 6.08 -6.08 4.36
CA PRO A 969 7.08 -5.91 3.31
C PRO A 969 7.72 -4.51 3.38
N PRO A 970 9.04 -4.38 3.16
CA PRO A 970 9.68 -3.08 3.12
C PRO A 970 9.33 -2.34 1.82
N HIS A 971 8.54 -1.26 1.94
CA HIS A 971 8.14 -0.42 0.80
C HIS A 971 9.08 0.76 0.53
N ARG A 972 10.00 1.06 1.46
CA ARG A 972 11.02 2.12 1.32
C ARG A 972 12.33 1.70 1.96
N ARG A 973 13.44 2.27 1.47
CA ARG A 973 14.70 2.37 2.20
C ARG A 973 15.24 3.79 2.20
N LEU A 974 15.99 4.13 3.23
CA LEU A 974 16.79 5.34 3.26
C LEU A 974 18.16 5.06 2.61
N VAL A 975 18.57 5.92 1.68
CA VAL A 975 19.85 5.81 0.96
C VAL A 975 20.56 7.16 0.89
N VAL A 976 21.88 7.14 0.78
CA VAL A 976 22.65 8.30 0.31
C VAL A 976 22.87 8.14 -1.19
N LEU A 977 22.42 9.10 -1.99
CA LEU A 977 22.80 9.23 -3.39
C LEU A 977 24.09 10.06 -3.51
N TRP A 978 25.07 9.54 -4.25
CA TRP A 978 26.33 10.22 -4.52
C TRP A 978 26.32 10.84 -5.91
N ASN A 979 26.60 12.14 -6.04
CA ASN A 979 26.84 12.77 -7.34
C ASN A 979 28.24 12.38 -7.85
N THR A 980 28.29 11.38 -8.74
CA THR A 980 29.55 10.90 -9.34
C THR A 980 30.22 11.91 -10.27
N GLN A 981 29.54 13.01 -10.63
CA GLN A 981 30.12 14.13 -11.37
C GLN A 981 30.79 15.16 -10.44
N SER A 982 30.63 15.06 -9.11
CA SER A 982 31.42 15.87 -8.17
C SER A 982 32.87 15.44 -8.17
N ALA A 983 33.79 16.38 -8.40
CA ALA A 983 35.23 16.16 -8.35
C ALA A 983 35.78 15.74 -6.97
N LEU A 984 34.95 15.68 -5.93
CA LEU A 984 35.27 15.08 -4.63
C LEU A 984 34.88 13.60 -4.52
N LEU A 985 33.81 13.22 -5.22
CA LEU A 985 33.11 11.94 -5.05
C LEU A 985 33.10 11.10 -6.33
N ALA A 986 33.84 11.50 -7.38
CA ALA A 986 33.91 10.81 -8.66
C ALA A 986 34.62 9.43 -8.61
N ASP A 987 35.64 9.27 -7.77
CA ASP A 987 36.29 7.96 -7.56
C ASP A 987 35.39 7.03 -6.74
N ALA A 988 35.11 5.84 -7.28
CA ALA A 988 34.30 4.82 -6.61
C ALA A 988 34.93 4.37 -5.28
N ARG A 989 36.26 4.43 -5.14
CA ARG A 989 36.98 4.09 -3.90
C ARG A 989 36.72 5.09 -2.78
N THR A 990 36.57 6.38 -3.10
CA THR A 990 36.14 7.39 -2.12
C THR A 990 34.72 7.11 -1.62
N ARG A 991 33.81 6.67 -2.51
CA ARG A 991 32.44 6.26 -2.13
C ARG A 991 32.45 4.95 -1.30
N ALA A 992 33.27 3.98 -1.69
CA ALA A 992 33.49 2.72 -0.94
C ALA A 992 34.07 2.96 0.46
N ALA A 993 34.93 3.96 0.63
CA ALA A 993 35.46 4.35 1.93
C ALA A 993 34.35 4.91 2.86
N PHE A 994 33.46 5.77 2.34
CA PHE A 994 32.31 6.24 3.13
C PHE A 994 31.31 5.12 3.46
N ALA A 995 31.07 4.18 2.54
CA ALA A 995 30.30 2.97 2.82
C ALA A 995 30.93 2.12 3.94
N SER A 996 32.26 1.89 3.87
CA SER A 996 33.02 1.15 4.89
C SER A 996 33.09 1.87 6.24
N ALA A 997 33.04 3.20 6.25
CA ALA A 997 33.02 4.01 7.48
C ALA A 997 31.62 4.16 8.10
N THR A 998 30.57 3.64 7.46
CA THR A 998 29.19 3.78 7.94
C THR A 998 28.76 2.56 8.74
N ASP A 999 28.21 2.78 9.94
CA ASP A 999 27.53 1.73 10.72
C ASP A 999 26.01 1.97 10.77
N PRO A 1000 25.22 1.26 9.94
CA PRO A 1000 23.77 1.28 10.01
C PRO A 1000 23.21 0.80 11.36
N SER A 1001 23.95 -0.05 12.10
CA SER A 1001 23.48 -0.63 13.37
C SER A 1001 23.41 0.44 14.45
N ALA A 1002 24.49 1.21 14.63
CA ALA A 1002 24.51 2.38 15.51
C ALA A 1002 23.51 3.47 15.09
N ILE A 1003 23.23 3.62 13.79
CA ILE A 1003 22.20 4.55 13.31
C ILE A 1003 20.80 4.07 13.72
N ILE A 1004 20.43 2.83 13.41
CA ILE A 1004 19.12 2.24 13.77
C ILE A 1004 18.89 2.29 15.29
N ALA A 1005 19.91 1.98 16.09
CA ALA A 1005 19.81 1.99 17.55
C ALA A 1005 19.55 3.39 18.15
N ALA A 1006 19.78 4.46 17.39
CA ALA A 1006 19.53 5.85 17.79
C ALA A 1006 18.24 6.45 17.20
N LEU A 1007 17.45 5.66 16.46
CA LEU A 1007 16.23 6.10 15.77
C LEU A 1007 14.95 5.57 16.45
N PRO A 1008 13.84 6.34 16.43
CA PRO A 1008 12.53 5.83 16.85
C PRO A 1008 11.95 4.86 15.81
N GLY A 1009 11.09 3.94 16.27
CA GLY A 1009 10.41 2.95 15.42
C GLY A 1009 11.15 1.61 15.33
N ARG A 1010 10.89 0.85 14.26
CA ARG A 1010 11.64 -0.37 13.92
C ARG A 1010 12.13 -0.28 12.48
N HIS A 1011 13.45 -0.41 12.32
CA HIS A 1011 14.13 -0.37 11.03
C HIS A 1011 14.93 -1.65 10.86
N THR A 1012 15.08 -2.14 9.62
CA THR A 1012 15.91 -3.32 9.32
C THR A 1012 17.04 -2.91 8.39
N ILE A 1013 18.26 -3.40 8.63
CA ILE A 1013 19.43 -3.06 7.80
C ILE A 1013 19.15 -3.42 6.34
N SER A 1014 19.51 -2.53 5.40
CA SER A 1014 19.37 -2.77 3.97
C SER A 1014 20.62 -3.47 3.43
N ASP A 1015 20.42 -4.37 2.48
CA ASP A 1015 21.49 -4.93 1.66
C ASP A 1015 21.65 -4.13 0.35
N GLU A 1016 22.67 -4.45 -0.46
CA GLU A 1016 23.00 -3.63 -1.63
C GLU A 1016 22.16 -3.95 -2.88
N SER A 1017 21.22 -4.90 -2.81
CA SER A 1017 20.31 -5.23 -3.91
C SER A 1017 19.50 -4.01 -4.36
N LEU A 1018 19.20 -3.89 -5.65
CA LEU A 1018 18.30 -2.87 -6.19
C LEU A 1018 16.85 -3.10 -5.73
N PHE A 1019 16.49 -4.37 -5.51
CA PHE A 1019 15.14 -4.85 -5.16
C PHE A 1019 14.98 -5.12 -3.65
N PRO A 1020 13.76 -5.05 -3.10
CA PRO A 1020 13.52 -5.29 -1.68
C PRO A 1020 13.63 -6.77 -1.29
N PRO A 1021 14.05 -7.08 -0.05
CA PRO A 1021 13.99 -8.44 0.49
C PRO A 1021 12.60 -9.07 0.38
N GLY A 1022 12.53 -10.28 -0.16
CA GLY A 1022 11.29 -11.03 -0.38
C GLY A 1022 10.68 -10.89 -1.78
N MET A 1023 11.20 -9.99 -2.63
CA MET A 1023 10.86 -9.99 -4.06
C MET A 1023 11.62 -11.11 -4.79
N TRP A 1024 11.03 -11.71 -5.84
CA TRP A 1024 11.64 -12.81 -6.59
C TRP A 1024 12.93 -12.44 -7.35
N LEU A 1025 13.22 -11.14 -7.46
CA LEU A 1025 14.42 -10.57 -8.06
C LEU A 1025 15.50 -10.23 -7.03
N HIS A 1026 15.23 -10.40 -5.73
CA HIS A 1026 16.17 -10.11 -4.65
C HIS A 1026 17.36 -11.08 -4.70
N THR A 1027 18.55 -10.54 -4.95
CA THR A 1027 19.78 -11.31 -5.11
C THR A 1027 20.48 -11.61 -3.78
N ARG A 1028 20.12 -10.90 -2.71
CA ARG A 1028 20.88 -10.82 -1.44
C ARG A 1028 22.32 -10.33 -1.66
N ALA A 1029 22.50 -9.33 -2.52
CA ALA A 1029 23.81 -8.73 -2.78
C ALA A 1029 24.54 -8.33 -1.49
N PRO A 1030 25.84 -8.66 -1.33
CA PRO A 1030 26.55 -8.50 -0.08
C PRO A 1030 26.72 -7.02 0.28
N ARG A 1031 26.43 -6.66 1.53
CA ARG A 1031 26.64 -5.30 2.03
C ARG A 1031 28.11 -5.05 2.37
N THR A 1032 28.59 -3.85 2.07
CA THR A 1032 29.85 -3.31 2.57
C THR A 1032 29.88 -3.38 4.10
N ALA A 1033 30.87 -4.09 4.63
CA ALA A 1033 31.05 -4.27 6.07
C ALA A 1033 31.61 -3.00 6.72
N PHE A 1034 31.15 -2.69 7.93
CA PHE A 1034 31.65 -1.56 8.71
C PHE A 1034 33.09 -1.85 9.17
N SER A 1035 34.04 -1.04 8.74
CA SER A 1035 35.45 -1.07 9.15
C SER A 1035 36.08 0.32 8.97
N PRO A 1036 36.19 1.12 10.05
CA PRO A 1036 36.85 2.41 10.02
C PRO A 1036 38.34 2.37 9.64
N GLU A 1037 38.99 1.20 9.79
CA GLU A 1037 40.39 1.00 9.41
C GLU A 1037 40.51 0.83 7.89
N LYS A 1038 39.80 -0.15 7.31
CA LYS A 1038 39.73 -0.34 5.86
C LYS A 1038 39.20 0.89 5.14
N ALA A 1039 38.30 1.65 5.75
CA ALA A 1039 37.82 2.91 5.20
C ALA A 1039 38.96 3.95 5.05
N ARG A 1040 39.86 4.09 6.03
CA ARG A 1040 41.01 4.99 5.95
C ARG A 1040 42.03 4.53 4.91
N GLU A 1041 42.28 3.23 4.83
CA GLU A 1041 43.15 2.62 3.81
C GLU A 1041 42.62 2.90 2.41
N THR A 1042 41.36 2.56 2.15
CA THR A 1042 40.68 2.80 0.85
C THR A 1042 40.64 4.29 0.49
N LEU A 1043 40.47 5.18 1.48
CA LEU A 1043 40.49 6.62 1.27
C LEU A 1043 41.90 7.13 0.90
N ALA A 1044 42.94 6.64 1.58
CA ALA A 1044 44.33 6.96 1.26
C ALA A 1044 44.76 6.42 -0.13
N GLU A 1045 44.30 5.22 -0.52
CA GLU A 1045 44.48 4.68 -1.88
C GLU A 1045 43.80 5.54 -2.95
N ALA A 1046 42.69 6.19 -2.61
CA ALA A 1046 42.02 7.20 -3.45
C ALA A 1046 42.73 8.57 -3.45
N GLY A 1047 43.92 8.68 -2.87
CA GLY A 1047 44.76 9.88 -2.85
C GLY A 1047 44.42 10.90 -1.75
N TRP A 1048 43.45 10.59 -0.88
CA TRP A 1048 42.99 11.46 0.19
C TRP A 1048 43.79 11.20 1.48
N LEU A 1049 44.90 11.92 1.65
CA LEU A 1049 45.79 11.79 2.80
C LEU A 1049 45.36 12.70 3.96
N PRO A 1050 45.50 12.30 5.24
CA PRO A 1050 45.10 13.12 6.37
C PRO A 1050 45.92 14.42 6.46
N GLY A 1051 45.24 15.57 6.48
CA GLY A 1051 45.85 16.87 6.69
C GLY A 1051 46.21 17.15 8.15
N VAL A 1052 47.04 18.17 8.38
CA VAL A 1052 47.39 18.64 9.74
C VAL A 1052 46.19 19.19 10.52
N ASP A 1053 45.12 19.57 9.81
CA ASP A 1053 43.82 19.96 10.33
C ASP A 1053 42.87 18.78 10.58
N GLY A 1054 43.35 17.54 10.49
CA GLY A 1054 42.56 16.30 10.61
C GLY A 1054 41.66 16.00 9.41
N ILE A 1055 41.58 16.93 8.46
CA ILE A 1055 40.73 16.84 7.26
C ILE A 1055 41.56 16.27 6.11
N ALA A 1056 41.04 15.25 5.43
CA ALA A 1056 41.71 14.58 4.34
C ALA A 1056 41.85 15.52 3.12
N ARG A 1057 42.98 15.41 2.42
CA ARG A 1057 43.35 16.28 1.31
C ARG A 1057 43.93 15.48 0.15
N HIS A 1058 43.50 15.82 -1.07
CA HIS A 1058 44.04 15.29 -2.32
C HIS A 1058 44.39 16.47 -3.23
N SER A 1059 45.63 16.51 -3.74
CA SER A 1059 46.13 17.60 -4.59
C SER A 1059 45.85 19.01 -4.02
N GLY A 1060 45.99 19.17 -2.70
CA GLY A 1060 45.74 20.42 -1.95
C GLY A 1060 44.27 20.71 -1.59
N ARG A 1061 43.31 20.18 -2.35
CA ARG A 1061 41.87 20.30 -2.08
C ARG A 1061 41.49 19.53 -0.81
N LYS A 1062 40.60 20.10 0.02
CA LYS A 1062 39.98 19.42 1.17
C LYS A 1062 38.87 18.46 0.73
N LEU A 1063 38.67 17.38 1.47
CA LEU A 1063 37.49 16.51 1.40
C LEU A 1063 36.31 17.16 2.14
N ALA A 1064 35.74 18.21 1.56
CA ALA A 1064 34.69 19.03 2.18
C ALA A 1064 33.48 19.16 1.24
N PHE A 1065 32.29 18.70 1.67
CA PHE A 1065 31.08 18.64 0.83
C PHE A 1065 29.78 18.72 1.64
N SER A 1066 28.66 19.05 0.97
CA SER A 1066 27.33 19.05 1.61
C SER A 1066 26.57 17.73 1.42
N LEU A 1067 25.93 17.28 2.51
CA LEU A 1067 24.90 16.25 2.52
C LEU A 1067 23.54 16.93 2.62
N LEU A 1068 22.76 16.84 1.56
CA LEU A 1068 21.42 17.41 1.48
C LEU A 1068 20.39 16.48 2.13
N LEU A 1069 19.36 17.03 2.77
CA LEU A 1069 18.27 16.26 3.39
C LEU A 1069 16.96 17.06 3.45
N VAL A 1070 15.84 16.34 3.61
CA VAL A 1070 14.55 16.95 4.02
C VAL A 1070 14.39 16.83 5.53
N THR A 1071 14.09 17.93 6.21
CA THR A 1071 14.01 18.01 7.70
C THR A 1071 12.63 17.71 8.28
N THR A 1072 11.60 17.55 7.43
CA THR A 1072 10.22 17.24 7.88
C THR A 1072 10.07 15.87 8.54
N ASP A 1073 11.01 14.95 8.31
CA ASP A 1073 11.12 13.69 9.04
C ASP A 1073 12.31 13.71 10.02
N PRO A 1074 12.07 13.61 11.35
CA PRO A 1074 13.12 13.47 12.34
C PRO A 1074 14.10 12.31 12.10
N VAL A 1075 13.67 11.23 11.43
CA VAL A 1075 14.53 10.09 11.06
C VAL A 1075 15.61 10.52 10.07
N ASN A 1076 15.26 11.36 9.09
CA ASN A 1076 16.20 11.86 8.09
C ASN A 1076 17.19 12.84 8.72
N ALA A 1077 16.70 13.78 9.55
CA ALA A 1077 17.56 14.69 10.30
C ALA A 1077 18.56 13.94 11.20
N LYS A 1078 18.08 12.99 12.00
CA LYS A 1078 18.93 12.24 12.94
C LYS A 1078 19.91 11.31 12.23
N THR A 1079 19.51 10.71 11.10
CA THR A 1079 20.42 9.90 10.27
C THR A 1079 21.54 10.76 9.68
N ALA A 1080 21.22 11.94 9.15
CA ALA A 1080 22.23 12.85 8.58
C ALA A 1080 23.25 13.33 9.62
N GLU A 1081 22.82 13.63 10.86
CA GLU A 1081 23.75 13.93 11.97
C GLU A 1081 24.76 12.80 12.22
N LEU A 1082 24.28 11.56 12.28
CA LEU A 1082 25.08 10.39 12.63
C LEU A 1082 26.03 9.99 11.48
N LEU A 1083 25.57 10.04 10.24
CA LEU A 1083 26.43 9.88 9.05
C LEU A 1083 27.53 10.94 9.03
N ALA A 1084 27.18 12.21 9.23
CA ALA A 1084 28.14 13.30 9.26
C ALA A 1084 29.12 13.21 10.43
N ALA A 1085 28.74 12.61 11.57
CA ALA A 1085 29.66 12.29 12.66
C ALA A 1085 30.64 11.15 12.29
N GLN A 1086 30.13 10.06 11.72
CA GLN A 1086 30.95 8.91 11.28
C GLN A 1086 31.94 9.32 10.18
N TRP A 1087 31.51 10.11 9.20
CA TRP A 1087 32.36 10.58 8.10
C TRP A 1087 33.36 11.68 8.53
N ARG A 1088 33.04 12.50 9.53
CA ARG A 1088 34.04 13.39 10.16
C ARG A 1088 35.15 12.61 10.87
N ALA A 1089 34.83 11.47 11.49
CA ALA A 1089 35.82 10.56 12.09
C ALA A 1089 36.69 9.80 11.06
N LEU A 1090 36.30 9.84 9.77
CA LEU A 1090 37.11 9.42 8.63
C LEU A 1090 38.04 10.54 8.10
N GLY A 1091 37.76 11.80 8.45
CA GLY A 1091 38.50 12.98 7.99
C GLY A 1091 37.78 13.83 6.94
N ALA A 1092 36.46 13.68 6.75
CA ALA A 1092 35.68 14.51 5.83
C ALA A 1092 35.00 15.70 6.54
N GLU A 1093 35.03 16.89 5.93
CA GLU A 1093 34.36 18.10 6.43
C GLU A 1093 32.93 18.15 5.86
N ILE A 1094 31.98 17.55 6.59
CA ILE A 1094 30.58 17.44 6.14
C ILE A 1094 29.74 18.64 6.62
N THR A 1095 29.06 19.31 5.70
CA THR A 1095 28.00 20.29 5.97
C THR A 1095 26.63 19.64 5.75
N LEU A 1096 25.63 19.93 6.60
CA LEU A 1096 24.25 19.48 6.37
C LEU A 1096 23.45 20.61 5.71
N GLU A 1097 22.79 20.32 4.58
CA GLU A 1097 22.00 21.29 3.80
C GLU A 1097 20.52 20.87 3.85
N ALA A 1098 19.76 21.52 4.74
CA ALA A 1098 18.37 21.17 5.02
C ALA A 1098 17.37 21.82 4.05
N PHE A 1099 16.30 21.08 3.73
CA PHE A 1099 15.15 21.54 2.95
C PHE A 1099 13.84 21.26 3.70
N ASP A 1100 12.97 22.26 3.78
CA ASP A 1100 11.66 22.13 4.45
C ASP A 1100 10.60 21.40 3.60
N SER A 1101 10.94 21.00 2.36
CA SER A 1101 10.07 20.23 1.49
C SER A 1101 10.84 19.28 0.55
N ALA A 1102 10.19 18.18 0.18
CA ALA A 1102 10.72 17.24 -0.80
C ALA A 1102 10.87 17.86 -2.20
N ASP A 1103 9.99 18.79 -2.59
CA ASP A 1103 10.07 19.49 -3.88
C ASP A 1103 11.29 20.41 -3.97
N GLY A 1104 11.66 21.07 -2.87
CA GLY A 1104 12.89 21.87 -2.77
C GLY A 1104 14.14 21.02 -3.02
N LEU A 1105 14.22 19.85 -2.38
CA LEU A 1105 15.31 18.89 -2.62
C LEU A 1105 15.26 18.31 -4.05
N ALA A 1106 14.09 17.90 -4.54
CA ALA A 1106 13.91 17.34 -5.87
C ALA A 1106 14.36 18.33 -6.97
N ARG A 1107 14.08 19.63 -6.80
CA ARG A 1107 14.61 20.68 -7.67
C ARG A 1107 16.14 20.74 -7.63
N ARG A 1108 16.74 20.76 -6.44
CA ARG A 1108 18.20 20.81 -6.23
C ARG A 1108 18.93 19.60 -6.85
N LEU A 1109 18.33 18.41 -6.75
CA LEU A 1109 18.78 17.17 -7.42
C LEU A 1109 18.64 17.27 -8.96
N THR A 1110 17.51 17.77 -9.45
CA THR A 1110 17.23 17.92 -10.89
C THR A 1110 18.18 18.91 -11.58
N GLU A 1111 18.56 19.98 -10.86
CA GLU A 1111 19.57 20.96 -11.26
C GLU A 1111 21.01 20.44 -11.14
N ARG A 1112 21.24 19.24 -10.58
CA ARG A 1112 22.56 18.60 -10.35
C ARG A 1112 23.51 19.38 -9.44
N ARG A 1113 22.99 20.30 -8.61
CA ARG A 1113 23.79 21.17 -7.75
C ARG A 1113 23.93 20.61 -6.33
N PHE A 1114 24.50 19.42 -6.19
CA PHE A 1114 24.72 18.73 -4.91
C PHE A 1114 25.95 17.80 -4.96
N ASP A 1115 26.52 17.45 -3.81
CA ASP A 1115 27.58 16.43 -3.69
C ASP A 1115 27.00 15.08 -3.23
N ALA A 1116 26.31 15.06 -2.09
CA ALA A 1116 25.59 13.89 -1.58
C ALA A 1116 24.17 14.28 -1.14
N ALA A 1117 23.20 13.37 -1.23
CA ALA A 1117 21.84 13.60 -0.76
C ALA A 1117 21.27 12.38 -0.05
N LEU A 1118 20.73 12.58 1.15
CA LEU A 1118 19.97 11.57 1.90
C LEU A 1118 18.53 11.57 1.40
N VAL A 1119 18.08 10.46 0.81
CA VAL A 1119 16.75 10.34 0.19
C VAL A 1119 16.09 9.00 0.50
N GLU A 1120 14.76 9.00 0.54
CA GLU A 1120 13.97 7.76 0.56
C GLU A 1120 13.85 7.21 -0.86
N GLN A 1121 14.43 6.03 -1.11
CA GLN A 1121 14.06 5.22 -2.26
C GLN A 1121 12.79 4.43 -1.91
N ARG A 1122 11.70 4.68 -2.63
CA ARG A 1122 10.52 3.80 -2.63
C ARG A 1122 10.83 2.60 -3.51
N PHE A 1123 10.45 1.40 -3.08
CA PHE A 1123 10.48 0.23 -3.95
C PHE A 1123 9.23 0.21 -4.80
N GLU A 1124 9.41 0.01 -6.10
CA GLU A 1124 8.31 -0.28 -7.01
C GLU A 1124 8.31 -1.78 -7.33
N VAL A 1125 7.11 -2.33 -7.62
CA VAL A 1125 6.98 -3.72 -8.06
C VAL A 1125 7.31 -3.80 -9.55
N SER A 1126 8.53 -3.47 -9.94
CA SER A 1126 9.00 -3.42 -11.33
C SER A 1126 10.48 -3.74 -11.43
N TRP A 1127 10.89 -4.39 -12.52
CA TRP A 1127 12.30 -4.61 -12.85
C TRP A 1127 12.90 -3.57 -13.80
N ASP A 1128 12.14 -2.54 -14.20
CA ASP A 1128 12.76 -1.38 -14.84
C ASP A 1128 13.65 -0.65 -13.83
N GLN A 1129 14.87 -0.34 -14.26
CA GLN A 1129 15.90 0.38 -13.52
C GLN A 1129 16.53 1.50 -14.37
N LEU A 1130 16.10 1.66 -15.64
CA LEU A 1130 16.55 2.72 -16.54
C LEU A 1130 16.39 4.13 -15.93
N PRO A 1131 15.28 4.48 -15.22
CA PRO A 1131 15.12 5.81 -14.65
C PRO A 1131 16.19 6.19 -13.62
N TRP A 1132 16.74 5.22 -12.89
CA TRP A 1132 17.69 5.46 -11.81
C TRP A 1132 19.15 5.46 -12.25
N TRP A 1133 19.52 4.67 -13.27
CA TRP A 1133 20.94 4.37 -13.54
C TRP A 1133 21.39 4.55 -15.00
N HIS A 1134 20.49 4.75 -15.96
CA HIS A 1134 20.86 4.85 -17.38
C HIS A 1134 21.53 6.19 -17.72
N SER A 1135 22.53 6.18 -18.60
CA SER A 1135 23.27 7.38 -19.03
C SER A 1135 22.36 8.46 -19.63
N SER A 1136 21.30 8.07 -20.36
CA SER A 1136 20.35 9.04 -20.94
C SER A 1136 19.56 9.85 -19.89
N GLN A 1137 19.51 9.35 -18.65
CA GLN A 1137 18.88 10.00 -17.50
C GLN A 1137 19.88 10.78 -16.63
N ALA A 1138 21.19 10.78 -16.96
CA ALA A 1138 22.22 11.55 -16.25
C ALA A 1138 22.24 13.05 -16.63
N ARG A 1139 21.42 13.46 -17.61
CA ARG A 1139 21.26 14.87 -18.05
C ARG A 1139 20.47 15.71 -17.03
N PRO A 1140 20.58 17.05 -17.05
CA PRO A 1140 19.66 17.93 -16.33
C PRO A 1140 18.20 17.63 -16.71
N GLY A 1141 17.29 17.58 -15.73
CA GLY A 1141 15.92 17.12 -15.94
C GLY A 1141 15.74 15.59 -15.98
N GLY A 1142 16.82 14.80 -16.00
CA GLY A 1142 16.79 13.33 -15.93
C GLY A 1142 16.98 12.79 -14.51
N THR A 1143 16.43 11.60 -14.24
CA THR A 1143 16.25 11.01 -12.91
C THR A 1143 17.40 10.15 -12.37
N ASN A 1144 18.43 9.84 -13.18
CA ASN A 1144 19.66 9.19 -12.69
C ASN A 1144 20.49 10.23 -11.96
N PHE A 1145 20.06 10.63 -10.76
CA PHE A 1145 20.65 11.74 -10.00
C PHE A 1145 22.11 11.48 -9.61
N SER A 1146 22.50 10.21 -9.44
CA SER A 1146 23.90 9.83 -9.22
C SER A 1146 24.82 10.21 -10.38
N GLY A 1147 24.27 10.30 -11.60
CA GLY A 1147 24.98 10.80 -12.78
C GLY A 1147 25.94 9.80 -13.40
N ILE A 1148 25.84 8.52 -13.02
CA ILE A 1148 26.63 7.43 -13.61
C ILE A 1148 26.40 7.38 -15.11
N GLN A 1149 27.49 7.18 -15.85
CA GLN A 1149 27.48 6.90 -17.27
C GLN A 1149 28.42 5.71 -17.52
N ASP A 1150 27.85 4.56 -17.83
CA ASP A 1150 28.60 3.34 -18.14
C ASP A 1150 27.88 2.52 -19.22
N PRO A 1151 28.44 2.39 -20.44
CA PRO A 1151 27.79 1.69 -21.54
C PRO A 1151 27.50 0.19 -21.28
N GLN A 1152 28.21 -0.45 -20.34
CA GLN A 1152 27.92 -1.84 -19.97
C GLN A 1152 26.67 -1.93 -19.07
N THR A 1153 26.57 -1.08 -18.05
CA THR A 1153 25.33 -0.88 -17.28
C THR A 1153 24.18 -0.49 -18.19
N ASP A 1154 24.36 0.43 -19.14
CA ASP A 1154 23.30 0.85 -20.07
C ASP A 1154 22.72 -0.33 -20.85
N LEU A 1155 23.58 -1.13 -21.51
CA LEU A 1155 23.16 -2.33 -22.25
C LEU A 1155 22.46 -3.36 -21.35
N LEU A 1156 22.89 -3.51 -20.08
CA LEU A 1156 22.25 -4.42 -19.13
C LEU A 1156 20.87 -3.91 -18.67
N LEU A 1157 20.71 -2.59 -18.50
CA LEU A 1157 19.43 -1.95 -18.19
C LEU A 1157 18.45 -2.04 -19.36
N GLU A 1158 18.89 -1.74 -20.59
CA GLU A 1158 18.08 -1.88 -21.80
C GLU A 1158 17.63 -3.33 -22.01
N ALA A 1159 18.56 -4.29 -21.81
CA ALA A 1159 18.27 -5.72 -21.93
C ALA A 1159 17.35 -6.25 -20.81
N LEU A 1160 17.35 -5.63 -19.62
CA LEU A 1160 16.43 -5.93 -18.53
C LEU A 1160 15.03 -5.34 -18.78
N ALA A 1161 14.93 -4.10 -19.26
CA ALA A 1161 13.67 -3.48 -19.65
C ALA A 1161 13.02 -4.13 -20.87
N ALA A 1162 13.81 -4.72 -21.77
CA ALA A 1162 13.35 -5.51 -22.91
C ALA A 1162 12.96 -6.96 -22.55
N GLU A 1163 13.18 -7.41 -21.30
CA GLU A 1163 12.85 -8.78 -20.88
C GLU A 1163 11.36 -8.92 -20.54
N PHE A 1164 10.69 -9.83 -21.22
CA PHE A 1164 9.26 -10.11 -21.09
C PHE A 1164 8.95 -11.27 -20.12
N GLU A 1165 9.92 -12.16 -19.88
CA GLU A 1165 9.76 -13.34 -19.01
C GLU A 1165 10.22 -13.04 -17.57
N PRO A 1166 9.31 -12.98 -16.56
CA PRO A 1166 9.67 -12.62 -15.19
C PRO A 1166 10.68 -13.58 -14.53
N ALA A 1167 10.74 -14.83 -15.02
CA ALA A 1167 11.70 -15.83 -14.56
C ALA A 1167 13.14 -15.59 -15.10
N ALA A 1168 13.27 -15.01 -16.29
CA ALA A 1168 14.58 -14.67 -16.88
C ALA A 1168 15.15 -13.37 -16.30
N ALA A 1169 14.28 -12.42 -15.92
CA ALA A 1169 14.66 -11.13 -15.35
C ALA A 1169 15.61 -11.26 -14.14
N GLY A 1170 15.43 -12.27 -13.28
CA GLY A 1170 16.29 -12.50 -12.11
C GLY A 1170 17.76 -12.80 -12.41
N GLU A 1171 18.08 -13.33 -13.60
CA GLU A 1171 19.47 -13.50 -14.05
C GLU A 1171 20.05 -12.19 -14.60
N ARG A 1172 19.26 -11.44 -15.37
CA ARG A 1172 19.65 -10.10 -15.86
C ARG A 1172 19.91 -9.13 -14.71
N VAL A 1173 19.12 -9.21 -13.63
CA VAL A 1173 19.33 -8.44 -12.39
C VAL A 1173 20.68 -8.78 -11.75
N ARG A 1174 21.05 -10.06 -11.63
CA ARG A 1174 22.38 -10.45 -11.11
C ARG A 1174 23.52 -9.89 -11.95
N GLN A 1175 23.37 -9.89 -13.28
CA GLN A 1175 24.37 -9.35 -14.21
C GLN A 1175 24.48 -7.82 -14.09
N LEU A 1176 23.35 -7.11 -14.00
CA LEU A 1176 23.28 -5.68 -13.75
C LEU A 1176 23.94 -5.30 -12.41
N GLU A 1177 23.60 -5.98 -11.33
CA GLU A 1177 24.13 -5.70 -9.99
C GLU A 1177 25.63 -5.99 -9.87
N ALA A 1178 26.10 -7.08 -10.48
CA ALA A 1178 27.53 -7.40 -10.56
C ALA A 1178 28.35 -6.31 -11.29
N ARG A 1179 27.72 -5.53 -12.17
CA ARG A 1179 28.34 -4.36 -12.83
C ARG A 1179 28.16 -3.07 -12.03
N LEU A 1180 26.95 -2.79 -11.53
CA LEU A 1180 26.55 -1.51 -10.97
C LEU A 1180 26.94 -1.32 -9.50
N LEU A 1181 26.80 -2.34 -8.65
CA LEU A 1181 27.06 -2.20 -7.22
C LEU A 1181 28.52 -1.85 -6.88
N PRO A 1182 29.55 -2.42 -7.55
CA PRO A 1182 30.94 -1.98 -7.39
C PRO A 1182 31.22 -0.52 -7.78
N LEU A 1183 30.29 0.15 -8.48
CA LEU A 1183 30.39 1.59 -8.74
C LEU A 1183 29.93 2.43 -7.54
N HIS A 1184 29.34 1.84 -6.50
CA HIS A 1184 28.82 2.53 -5.30
C HIS A 1184 28.04 3.81 -5.66
N ALA A 1185 27.05 3.68 -6.54
CA ALA A 1185 26.19 4.77 -7.01
C ALA A 1185 25.37 5.42 -5.86
N MET A 1186 25.01 4.58 -4.90
CA MET A 1186 24.31 4.91 -3.68
C MET A 1186 24.93 4.14 -2.51
N LEU A 1187 24.62 4.56 -1.28
CA LEU A 1187 24.84 3.81 -0.06
C LEU A 1187 23.48 3.49 0.58
N PRO A 1188 22.97 2.25 0.47
CA PRO A 1188 21.79 1.80 1.20
C PRO A 1188 22.07 1.73 2.71
N LEU A 1189 21.10 2.18 3.52
CA LEU A 1189 21.23 2.22 4.98
C LEU A 1189 20.30 1.18 5.64
N PHE A 1190 19.00 1.44 5.59
CA PHE A 1190 17.98 0.62 6.24
C PHE A 1190 16.61 0.78 5.58
N HIS A 1191 15.78 -0.26 5.73
CA HIS A 1191 14.37 -0.26 5.40
C HIS A 1191 13.55 0.25 6.59
N THR A 1192 12.57 1.10 6.31
CA THR A 1192 11.49 1.40 7.24
C THR A 1192 10.43 0.32 7.09
N VAL A 1193 10.05 -0.34 8.19
CA VAL A 1193 9.01 -1.40 8.19
C VAL A 1193 7.92 -1.10 9.21
N ASP A 1194 6.67 -1.13 8.76
CA ASP A 1194 5.53 -1.17 9.68
C ASP A 1194 5.52 -2.54 10.38
N HIS A 1195 5.14 -2.54 11.66
CA HIS A 1195 4.99 -3.75 12.45
C HIS A 1195 3.63 -3.78 13.13
N ALA A 1196 2.95 -4.90 13.00
CA ALA A 1196 1.66 -5.17 13.61
C ALA A 1196 1.81 -6.21 14.73
N ALA A 1197 1.08 -6.03 15.82
CA ALA A 1197 1.00 -7.04 16.88
C ALA A 1197 -0.29 -7.83 16.67
N VAL A 1198 -0.16 -9.12 16.39
CA VAL A 1198 -1.27 -10.01 16.01
C VAL A 1198 -1.43 -11.10 17.07
N SER A 1199 -2.67 -11.47 17.42
CA SER A 1199 -2.89 -12.55 18.39
C SER A 1199 -2.23 -13.86 17.94
N ALA A 1200 -1.55 -14.53 18.86
CA ALA A 1200 -0.81 -15.76 18.59
C ALA A 1200 -1.70 -16.93 18.14
N SER A 1201 -3.03 -16.83 18.28
CA SER A 1201 -4.02 -17.77 17.76
C SER A 1201 -4.33 -17.59 16.27
N LEU A 1202 -3.96 -16.45 15.67
CA LEU A 1202 -4.25 -16.10 14.27
C LEU A 1202 -3.03 -16.26 13.34
N VAL A 1203 -1.83 -16.45 13.90
CA VAL A 1203 -0.58 -16.56 13.14
C VAL A 1203 0.22 -17.76 13.66
N GLY A 1204 0.71 -18.59 12.73
CA GLY A 1204 1.48 -19.80 13.03
C GLY A 1204 2.85 -19.54 13.69
N GLU A 1205 3.58 -20.62 13.99
CA GLU A 1205 4.75 -20.56 14.89
C GLU A 1205 5.88 -19.64 14.43
N GLN A 1206 6.06 -19.47 13.12
CA GLN A 1206 6.96 -18.46 12.55
C GLN A 1206 6.19 -17.54 11.59
N PRO A 1207 6.22 -16.20 11.79
CA PRO A 1207 5.84 -15.29 10.72
C PRO A 1207 6.85 -15.42 9.56
N ARG A 1208 6.36 -15.34 8.32
CA ARG A 1208 7.23 -15.24 7.15
C ARG A 1208 8.00 -13.91 7.18
N ALA A 1209 9.07 -13.80 6.39
CA ALA A 1209 9.92 -12.61 6.30
C ALA A 1209 9.15 -11.29 6.05
N SER A 1210 7.96 -11.38 5.44
CA SER A 1210 6.98 -10.31 5.38
C SER A 1210 5.54 -10.84 5.48
N TRP A 1211 4.70 -10.15 6.25
CA TRP A 1211 3.32 -10.51 6.56
C TRP A 1211 2.32 -9.43 6.08
N THR A 1212 1.08 -9.84 5.80
CA THR A 1212 -0.01 -8.94 5.37
C THR A 1212 -1.38 -9.38 5.90
N LEU A 1213 -2.36 -8.46 5.95
CA LEU A 1213 -3.76 -8.77 6.31
C LEU A 1213 -4.37 -9.90 5.47
N ARG A 1214 -4.00 -9.99 4.19
CA ARG A 1214 -4.46 -11.05 3.28
C ARG A 1214 -3.96 -12.45 3.71
N GLN A 1215 -2.88 -12.56 4.48
CA GLN A 1215 -2.44 -13.81 5.11
C GLN A 1215 -3.24 -14.20 6.37
N LEU A 1216 -3.96 -13.26 7.02
CA LEU A 1216 -4.96 -13.60 8.05
C LEU A 1216 -6.29 -14.05 7.43
N ALA A 1217 -6.70 -13.36 6.37
CA ALA A 1217 -7.92 -13.66 5.64
C ALA A 1217 -7.93 -15.08 5.05
N PHE A 1218 -6.76 -15.58 4.66
CA PHE A 1218 -6.58 -16.92 4.12
C PHE A 1218 -5.55 -17.69 4.94
N LYS A 1219 -6.01 -18.58 5.84
CA LYS A 1219 -5.14 -19.62 6.40
C LYS A 1219 -4.43 -20.32 5.24
N PRO A 1220 -3.09 -20.44 5.24
CA PRO A 1220 -2.40 -21.09 4.15
C PRO A 1220 -2.82 -22.55 4.12
N ARG A 1221 -3.48 -22.98 3.04
CA ARG A 1221 -3.51 -24.41 2.69
C ARG A 1221 -2.05 -24.86 2.65
N SER A 1222 -1.72 -25.95 3.34
CA SER A 1222 -0.44 -26.65 3.16
C SER A 1222 -0.18 -26.74 1.65
N PRO A 1223 1.01 -26.31 1.17
CA PRO A 1223 1.22 -26.15 -0.26
C PRO A 1223 0.85 -27.47 -0.94
N ALA A 1224 -0.15 -27.40 -1.83
CA ALA A 1224 -0.49 -28.54 -2.66
C ALA A 1224 0.81 -28.96 -3.34
N ARG A 1225 1.25 -30.19 -3.05
CA ARG A 1225 2.51 -30.77 -3.54
C ARG A 1225 2.64 -30.35 -4.99
N THR A 1226 3.66 -29.54 -5.33
CA THR A 1226 3.83 -29.01 -6.68
C THR A 1226 3.61 -30.18 -7.63
N PRO A 1227 2.61 -30.12 -8.55
CA PRO A 1227 2.31 -31.26 -9.40
C PRO A 1227 3.63 -31.62 -10.07
N ALA A 1228 4.12 -32.84 -9.77
CA ALA A 1228 5.51 -33.19 -10.06
C ALA A 1228 5.75 -32.86 -11.53
N ALA A 1229 6.84 -32.13 -11.80
CA ALA A 1229 7.16 -31.65 -13.15
C ALA A 1229 6.93 -32.82 -14.10
N LEU A 1230 6.05 -32.63 -15.09
CA LEU A 1230 5.38 -33.74 -15.75
C LEU A 1230 6.38 -34.47 -16.63
N GLU A 1231 7.13 -35.38 -16.01
CA GLU A 1231 8.18 -36.19 -16.61
C GLU A 1231 7.53 -37.08 -17.65
N LEU A 1232 7.47 -36.55 -18.87
CA LEU A 1232 7.35 -37.33 -20.09
C LEU A 1232 8.59 -38.22 -20.18
N LYS A 1233 8.55 -39.33 -19.44
CA LYS A 1233 9.30 -40.52 -19.74
C LYS A 1233 8.84 -41.00 -21.11
N LEU A 1234 9.51 -40.49 -22.13
CA LEU A 1234 9.56 -41.10 -23.44
C LEU A 1234 9.94 -42.58 -23.23
N PRO A 1235 9.25 -43.54 -23.90
CA PRO A 1235 9.70 -44.93 -23.92
C PRO A 1235 11.14 -45.03 -24.43
N GLU A 1236 11.88 -46.05 -23.97
CA GLU A 1236 13.19 -46.37 -24.52
C GLU A 1236 13.05 -47.09 -25.87
N GLU A 1237 12.99 -46.32 -26.96
CA GLU A 1237 13.23 -46.77 -28.35
C GLU A 1237 13.75 -45.62 -29.24
#